data_AF-A0AAW2XKW0-F1
#
_entry.id   AF-A0AAW2XKW0-F1
#
_cell.length_a   1.000
_cell.length_b   1.000
_cell.length_c   1.000
_cell.angle_alpha   90.00
_cell.angle_beta   90.00
_cell.angle_gamma   90.00
#
_symmetry.space_group_name_H-M   'P 1'
#
loop_
_entity.id
_entity.type
_entity.pdbx_description
1 polymer ?
#
loop_
_entity_poly.entity_id
_entity_poly.type
_entity_poly.pdbx_seq_one_letter_code
_entity_poly.pdbx_strand_id
1 'polypeptide(L)'
;MFVQEELAPFVSSVFLRALLSPGVHCNAVLRQTFGDYGKHFTDSDFGSFTIHDVKREILSVIEDQGGSESPVSVLQCWRTFCARYVNNWCKYNVACGLLMDPLTGAIGLVRKNIISVCRGLEDVEHIIYGSFEEENKYIIRGVDYSGDELDRKILFELLQCIRNVGQQLGKASSAIFYESLLSAHVSSEEVVPRFLKILETGYSSSITAIQISELGADTAWEKELSNHRNLRKFSTNMFLSLHALCHQAKSWGKVLDVVESYLKVLVPQKIVLNMDAEAIFHINSSAIVQSTCQIAKVMFESVLDVLMLLSYMTSISGQINMSHDDVSRVKLELIPIIQETVTEWHIIHFFGTTPSESPAIEDFSYQLSSLQIDSNVDKRLWTGRLGKCDFSLAFILLLSMQSSSSDLGNVSFSRLLNPSSLIGLSREFTSWIIWGRSGEESSVFFSNSIDLALVLLRHGQFNATEYLLTLVDAYSRKERIFESLQAVDGKLSALFHLLGCCLVAQTQHGLHGPVKDRKVGEALRCFFRAASMEGSSKALQSLPREAGCYSSPGSSSSAAAWKLQYYQWVMQLFEQYNVSEAACQFALAALEQVDEALGTLDSSYRENLGESVTTVRGRLWANVFKFTLDLNNYHDAYCAIISNPDEESKNICLRRFIIVLYERGAVKMLCNGQLPLIGLVEKVERELAWKV
;
A
#
# COMPACT_ATOMS: atom_id res chain seq x y z
N MET A 1 6.58 12.41 26.76
CA MET A 1 5.50 11.51 27.20
C MET A 1 4.80 10.89 25.99
N PHE A 2 4.16 11.65 25.09
CA PHE A 2 3.51 11.08 23.87
C PHE A 2 4.44 10.29 22.91
N VAL A 3 5.73 10.64 22.81
CA VAL A 3 6.67 9.92 21.92
C VAL A 3 7.06 8.53 22.43
N GLN A 4 6.91 8.23 23.73
CA GLN A 4 7.30 6.93 24.29
C GLN A 4 6.24 5.85 24.08
N GLU A 5 4.95 6.22 24.09
CA GLU A 5 3.83 5.30 23.89
C GLU A 5 3.72 4.80 22.44
N GLU A 6 4.13 5.61 21.45
CA GLU A 6 4.08 5.23 20.02
C GLU A 6 5.28 4.39 19.54
N LEU A 7 6.36 4.34 20.32
CA LEU A 7 7.59 3.62 19.93
C LEU A 7 7.47 2.09 20.12
N ALA A 8 6.83 1.64 21.20
CA ALA A 8 6.62 0.21 21.46
C ALA A 8 5.81 -0.52 20.37
N PRO A 9 4.67 0.02 19.87
CA PRO A 9 3.93 -0.62 18.77
C PRO A 9 4.71 -0.57 17.46
N PHE A 10 5.47 0.50 17.19
CA PHE A 10 6.33 0.60 16.01
C PHE A 10 7.46 -0.45 16.03
N VAL A 11 8.17 -0.61 17.14
CA VAL A 11 9.22 -1.64 17.27
C VAL A 11 8.62 -3.05 17.08
N SER A 12 7.45 -3.29 17.66
CA SER A 12 6.77 -4.57 17.52
C SER A 12 6.32 -4.85 16.08
N SER A 13 5.91 -3.82 15.33
CA SER A 13 5.54 -3.99 13.92
C SER A 13 6.74 -4.34 13.04
N VAL A 14 7.91 -3.73 13.27
CA VAL A 14 9.18 -4.09 12.58
C VAL A 14 9.49 -5.58 12.76
N PHE A 15 9.45 -6.08 14.00
CA PHE A 15 9.78 -7.49 14.28
C PHE A 15 8.73 -8.45 13.74
N LEU A 16 7.44 -8.14 13.89
CA LEU A 16 6.35 -8.94 13.33
C LEU A 16 6.51 -9.08 11.82
N ARG A 17 6.78 -7.98 11.12
CA ARG A 17 6.95 -8.00 9.67
C ARG A 17 8.17 -8.81 9.24
N ALA A 18 9.28 -8.68 9.96
CA ALA A 18 10.47 -9.49 9.70
C ALA A 18 10.19 -11.00 9.88
N LEU A 19 9.48 -11.39 10.93
CA LEU A 19 9.13 -12.80 11.22
C LEU A 19 8.11 -13.39 10.25
N LEU A 20 7.14 -12.57 9.81
CA LEU A 20 6.10 -12.97 8.87
C LEU A 20 6.54 -12.80 7.41
N SER A 21 7.77 -12.36 7.16
CA SER A 21 8.25 -12.18 5.80
C SER A 21 8.34 -13.52 5.05
N PRO A 22 8.05 -13.52 3.73
CA PRO A 22 8.18 -14.70 2.89
C PRO A 22 9.60 -15.29 2.98
N GLY A 23 9.70 -16.60 3.22
CA GLY A 23 10.98 -17.31 3.37
C GLY A 23 11.56 -17.34 4.79
N VAL A 24 11.11 -16.45 5.70
CA VAL A 24 11.45 -16.49 7.13
C VAL A 24 10.36 -17.19 7.94
N HIS A 25 9.10 -17.03 7.54
CA HIS A 25 7.97 -17.65 8.20
C HIS A 25 7.94 -19.18 7.98
N CYS A 26 7.74 -19.95 9.05
CA CYS A 26 7.38 -21.37 8.98
C CYS A 26 6.45 -21.74 10.14
N ASN A 27 5.25 -22.22 9.79
CA ASN A 27 4.24 -22.66 10.75
C ASN A 27 4.78 -23.68 11.76
N ALA A 28 5.56 -24.67 11.30
CA ALA A 28 6.11 -25.69 12.19
C ALA A 28 7.08 -25.12 13.25
N VAL A 29 7.92 -24.16 12.86
CA VAL A 29 8.90 -23.52 13.75
C VAL A 29 8.21 -22.58 14.72
N LEU A 30 7.22 -21.82 14.24
CA LEU A 30 6.47 -20.89 15.06
C LEU A 30 5.66 -21.61 16.15
N ARG A 31 5.02 -22.74 15.82
CA ARG A 31 4.34 -23.58 16.82
C ARG A 31 5.27 -24.14 17.87
N GLN A 32 6.45 -24.62 17.49
CA GLN A 32 7.43 -25.08 18.47
C GLN A 32 7.83 -23.93 19.40
N THR A 33 8.03 -22.75 18.83
CA THR A 33 8.38 -21.55 19.60
C THR A 33 7.26 -21.20 20.57
N PHE A 34 5.97 -21.29 20.18
CA PHE A 34 4.85 -21.13 21.13
C PHE A 34 4.84 -22.21 22.22
N GLY A 35 5.16 -23.46 21.87
CA GLY A 35 5.28 -24.56 22.83
C GLY A 35 6.34 -24.31 23.90
N ASP A 36 7.47 -23.69 23.54
CA ASP A 36 8.53 -23.30 24.50
C ASP A 36 8.06 -22.20 25.49
N TYR A 37 6.94 -21.54 25.20
CA TYR A 37 6.28 -20.55 26.05
C TYR A 37 5.01 -21.08 26.73
N GLY A 38 4.72 -22.38 26.61
CA GLY A 38 3.57 -23.03 27.24
C GLY A 38 2.26 -22.95 26.45
N LYS A 39 2.27 -22.43 25.21
CA LYS A 39 1.11 -22.42 24.30
C LYS A 39 1.22 -23.58 23.30
N HIS A 40 0.36 -24.58 23.45
CA HIS A 40 0.34 -25.75 22.56
C HIS A 40 -0.86 -25.71 21.61
N PHE A 41 -0.59 -25.78 20.30
CA PHE A 41 -1.60 -25.79 19.24
C PHE A 41 -1.49 -27.07 18.40
N THR A 42 -2.62 -27.67 18.03
CA THR A 42 -2.63 -28.80 17.09
C THR A 42 -2.37 -28.34 15.64
N ASP A 43 -2.07 -29.27 14.72
CA ASP A 43 -1.90 -28.95 13.29
C ASP A 43 -3.18 -28.35 12.68
N SER A 44 -4.35 -28.84 13.09
CA SER A 44 -5.65 -28.34 12.63
C SER A 44 -5.97 -26.95 13.16
N ASP A 45 -5.67 -26.67 14.42
CA ASP A 45 -5.93 -25.35 15.02
C ASP A 45 -5.07 -24.30 14.34
N PHE A 46 -3.77 -24.58 14.20
CA PHE A 46 -2.84 -23.63 13.59
C PHE A 46 -3.07 -23.45 12.09
N GLY A 47 -3.53 -24.49 11.39
CA GLY A 47 -3.89 -24.41 9.98
C GLY A 47 -5.13 -23.56 9.69
N SER A 48 -5.95 -23.28 10.72
CA SER A 48 -7.13 -22.41 10.65
C SER A 48 -6.84 -20.95 10.99
N PHE A 49 -5.68 -20.64 11.56
CA PHE A 49 -5.34 -19.28 11.97
C PHE A 49 -5.19 -18.35 10.77
N THR A 50 -5.82 -17.19 10.87
CA THR A 50 -5.55 -16.06 9.98
C THR A 50 -4.27 -15.35 10.41
N ILE A 51 -3.70 -14.52 9.53
CA ILE A 51 -2.54 -13.68 9.87
C ILE A 51 -2.82 -12.81 11.11
N HIS A 52 -4.05 -12.30 11.26
CA HIS A 52 -4.43 -11.50 12.41
C HIS A 52 -4.38 -12.30 13.72
N ASP A 53 -4.83 -13.56 13.69
CA ASP A 53 -4.76 -14.45 14.84
C ASP A 53 -3.29 -14.75 15.19
N VAL A 54 -2.46 -15.05 14.19
CA VAL A 54 -1.01 -15.28 14.42
C VAL A 54 -0.34 -14.03 15.02
N LYS A 55 -0.61 -12.84 14.48
CA LYS A 55 -0.07 -11.57 15.01
C LYS A 55 -0.50 -11.34 16.46
N ARG A 56 -1.78 -11.54 16.77
CA ARG A 56 -2.33 -11.40 18.13
C ARG A 56 -1.67 -12.38 19.10
N GLU A 57 -1.48 -13.64 18.70
CA GLU A 57 -0.82 -14.62 19.56
C GLU A 57 0.66 -14.28 19.79
N ILE A 58 1.40 -13.83 18.78
CA ILE A 58 2.80 -13.38 18.97
C ILE A 58 2.85 -12.20 19.95
N LEU A 59 2.00 -11.19 19.76
CA LEU A 59 1.95 -10.01 20.62
C LEU A 59 1.59 -10.38 22.07
N SER A 60 0.60 -11.25 22.27
CA SER A 60 0.24 -11.70 23.62
C SER A 60 1.41 -12.37 24.35
N VAL A 61 2.23 -13.16 23.67
CA VAL A 61 3.42 -13.81 24.27
C VAL A 61 4.48 -12.79 24.70
N ILE A 62 4.57 -11.67 23.99
CA ILE A 62 5.52 -10.60 24.30
C ILE A 62 5.00 -9.75 25.46
N GLU A 63 3.69 -9.46 25.47
CA GLU A 63 3.02 -8.74 26.56
C GLU A 63 3.06 -9.56 27.87
N ASP A 64 2.84 -10.88 27.80
CA ASP A 64 2.89 -11.78 28.96
C ASP A 64 4.30 -11.84 29.61
N GLN A 65 5.36 -11.61 28.84
CA GLN A 65 6.75 -11.53 29.36
C GLN A 65 7.17 -10.13 29.76
N GLY A 66 6.66 -9.11 29.07
CA GLY A 66 7.00 -7.71 29.25
C GLY A 66 6.23 -7.08 30.42
N GLY A 67 6.48 -7.53 31.65
CA GLY A 67 5.83 -7.01 32.86
C GLY A 67 6.09 -5.52 33.19
N SER A 68 6.82 -4.77 32.35
CA SER A 68 7.04 -3.33 32.46
C SER A 68 6.87 -2.65 31.10
N GLU A 69 6.10 -1.57 31.01
CA GLU A 69 5.77 -0.80 29.79
C GLU A 69 6.98 -0.06 29.14
N SER A 70 8.22 -0.36 29.53
CA SER A 70 9.39 0.32 28.97
C SER A 70 9.73 -0.19 27.56
N PRO A 71 10.12 0.68 26.61
CA PRO A 71 10.41 0.26 25.23
C PRO A 71 11.63 -0.69 25.14
N VAL A 72 12.50 -0.69 26.15
CA VAL A 72 13.69 -1.55 26.21
C VAL A 72 13.33 -2.96 26.68
N SER A 73 12.41 -3.12 27.64
CA SER A 73 11.92 -4.44 28.06
C SER A 73 11.25 -5.16 26.89
N VAL A 74 10.45 -4.45 26.10
CA VAL A 74 9.80 -4.95 24.87
C VAL A 74 10.86 -5.43 23.87
N LEU A 75 11.92 -4.65 23.66
CA LEU A 75 13.02 -5.04 22.77
C LEU A 75 13.80 -6.28 23.27
N GLN A 76 13.97 -6.44 24.58
CA GLN A 76 14.58 -7.63 25.16
C GLN A 76 13.68 -8.87 25.02
N CYS A 77 12.36 -8.72 25.19
CA CYS A 77 11.39 -9.78 24.97
C CYS A 77 11.42 -10.25 23.51
N TRP A 78 11.39 -9.31 22.55
CA TRP A 78 11.56 -9.59 21.13
C TRP A 78 12.88 -10.29 20.81
N ARG A 79 13.99 -9.85 21.40
CA ARG A 79 15.30 -10.50 21.20
C ARG A 79 15.29 -11.95 21.69
N THR A 80 14.68 -12.21 22.83
CA THR A 80 14.57 -13.56 23.41
C THR A 80 13.69 -14.46 22.55
N PHE A 81 12.54 -13.94 22.10
CA PHE A 81 11.63 -14.65 21.20
C PHE A 81 12.31 -15.00 19.87
N CYS A 82 12.94 -14.02 19.22
CA CYS A 82 13.65 -14.23 17.96
C CYS A 82 14.82 -15.21 18.10
N ALA A 83 15.58 -15.17 19.21
CA ALA A 83 16.66 -16.12 19.45
C ALA A 83 16.14 -17.57 19.59
N ARG A 84 15.02 -17.77 20.29
CA ARG A 84 14.35 -19.08 20.39
C ARG A 84 13.81 -19.54 19.02
N TYR A 85 13.18 -18.63 18.27
CA TYR A 85 12.70 -18.92 16.93
C TYR A 85 13.82 -19.39 16.01
N VAL A 86 14.96 -18.68 15.98
CA VAL A 86 16.13 -19.05 15.15
C VAL A 86 16.70 -20.40 15.57
N ASN A 87 16.81 -20.67 16.88
CA ASN A 87 17.26 -21.97 17.37
C ASN A 87 16.34 -23.12 16.91
N ASN A 88 15.02 -22.90 16.95
CA ASN A 88 14.05 -23.87 16.47
C ASN A 88 14.09 -23.99 14.93
N TRP A 89 14.29 -22.88 14.22
CA TRP A 89 14.47 -22.87 12.77
C TRP A 89 15.63 -23.76 12.34
N CYS A 90 16.79 -23.62 12.98
CA CYS A 90 17.97 -24.46 12.71
C CYS A 90 17.72 -25.95 12.95
N LYS A 91 16.94 -26.31 13.99
CA LYS A 91 16.62 -27.71 14.31
C LYS A 91 15.63 -28.34 13.33
N TYR A 92 14.64 -27.58 12.87
CA TYR A 92 13.54 -28.09 12.04
C TYR A 92 13.81 -28.00 10.54
N ASN A 93 14.70 -27.10 10.09
CA ASN A 93 15.03 -26.91 8.67
C ASN A 93 16.31 -27.61 8.21
N VAL A 94 16.62 -28.76 8.81
CA VAL A 94 17.75 -29.59 8.40
C VAL A 94 17.54 -30.13 6.97
N ALA A 95 18.56 -30.00 6.13
CA ALA A 95 18.61 -30.55 4.79
C ALA A 95 18.47 -32.08 4.82
N CYS A 96 17.50 -32.61 4.08
CA CYS A 96 17.24 -34.04 3.98
C CYS A 96 17.78 -34.64 2.68
N GLY A 97 17.80 -33.87 1.59
CA GLY A 97 18.34 -34.32 0.31
C GLY A 97 18.34 -33.22 -0.75
N LEU A 98 19.05 -33.48 -1.86
CA LEU A 98 19.05 -32.62 -3.05
C LEU A 98 18.05 -33.16 -4.06
N LEU A 99 17.34 -32.24 -4.70
CA LEU A 99 16.44 -32.53 -5.81
C LEU A 99 17.06 -31.95 -7.08
N MET A 100 17.18 -32.76 -8.12
CA MET A 100 17.68 -32.35 -9.42
C MET A 100 16.70 -32.80 -10.49
N ASP A 101 16.19 -31.84 -11.26
CA ASP A 101 15.40 -32.12 -12.46
C ASP A 101 16.34 -32.11 -13.67
N PRO A 102 16.65 -33.28 -14.27
CA PRO A 102 17.60 -33.37 -15.37
C PRO A 102 17.09 -32.73 -16.66
N LEU A 103 15.77 -32.50 -16.81
CA LEU A 103 15.18 -31.94 -18.03
C LEU A 103 15.23 -30.42 -18.04
N THR A 104 15.02 -29.79 -16.88
CA THR A 104 15.04 -28.32 -16.75
C THR A 104 16.36 -27.79 -16.19
N GLY A 105 17.21 -28.66 -15.65
CA GLY A 105 18.41 -28.28 -14.93
C GLY A 105 18.11 -27.63 -13.57
N ALA A 106 16.88 -27.73 -13.08
CA ALA A 106 16.50 -27.17 -11.80
C ALA A 106 17.16 -27.93 -10.64
N ILE A 107 17.73 -27.19 -9.70
CA ILE A 107 18.35 -27.73 -8.50
C ILE A 107 17.56 -27.20 -7.31
N GLY A 108 17.21 -28.09 -6.39
CA GLY A 108 16.52 -27.77 -5.15
C GLY A 108 17.05 -28.56 -3.97
N LEU A 109 16.67 -28.13 -2.78
CA LEU A 109 17.00 -28.75 -1.51
C LEU A 109 15.70 -29.14 -0.81
N VAL A 110 15.55 -30.42 -0.51
CA VAL A 110 14.44 -30.96 0.28
C VAL A 110 14.81 -30.87 1.75
N ARG A 111 13.98 -30.19 2.54
CA ARG A 111 14.05 -30.15 4.01
C ARG A 111 12.80 -30.83 4.57
N LYS A 112 12.78 -31.09 5.88
CA LYS A 112 11.66 -31.80 6.54
C LYS A 112 10.29 -31.20 6.23
N ASN A 113 10.18 -29.87 6.26
CA ASN A 113 8.91 -29.15 6.12
C ASN A 113 8.87 -28.16 4.94
N ILE A 114 9.99 -27.97 4.22
CA ILE A 114 10.15 -26.91 3.21
C ILE A 114 10.96 -27.46 2.03
N ILE A 115 10.65 -27.02 0.82
CA ILE A 115 11.47 -27.22 -0.37
C ILE A 115 12.11 -25.88 -0.72
N SER A 116 13.44 -25.85 -0.90
CA SER A 116 14.15 -24.66 -1.37
C SER A 116 14.57 -24.87 -2.83
N VAL A 117 14.46 -23.84 -3.66
CA VAL A 117 14.84 -23.88 -5.08
C VAL A 117 16.01 -22.92 -5.29
N CYS A 118 17.00 -23.34 -6.07
CA CYS A 118 18.12 -22.48 -6.44
C CYS A 118 17.71 -21.48 -7.52
N ARG A 119 17.97 -20.20 -7.26
CA ARG A 119 17.82 -19.10 -8.21
C ARG A 119 19.22 -18.59 -8.59
N GLY A 120 19.43 -18.15 -9.82
CA GLY A 120 20.65 -17.40 -10.15
C GLY A 120 20.61 -15.98 -9.56
N LEU A 121 21.77 -15.35 -9.42
CA LEU A 121 21.85 -14.00 -8.84
C LEU A 121 21.46 -12.94 -9.88
N GLU A 122 20.84 -11.87 -9.40
CA GLU A 122 20.60 -10.64 -10.15
C GLU A 122 21.91 -9.86 -10.33
N ASP A 123 21.99 -8.97 -11.33
CA ASP A 123 23.21 -8.19 -11.62
C ASP A 123 23.73 -7.40 -10.39
N VAL A 124 22.81 -6.84 -9.60
CA VAL A 124 23.17 -6.12 -8.35
C VAL A 124 23.59 -7.06 -7.24
N GLU A 125 23.00 -8.26 -7.15
CA GLU A 125 23.43 -9.27 -6.19
C GLU A 125 24.83 -9.79 -6.53
N HIS A 126 25.18 -9.89 -7.81
CA HIS A 126 26.53 -10.18 -8.25
C HIS A 126 27.52 -9.12 -7.79
N ILE A 127 27.15 -7.83 -7.81
CA ILE A 127 28.00 -6.73 -7.32
C ILE A 127 28.15 -6.76 -5.79
N ILE A 128 27.11 -7.17 -5.06
CA ILE A 128 27.13 -7.18 -3.58
C ILE A 128 27.84 -8.41 -3.01
N TYR A 129 27.60 -9.58 -3.61
CA TYR A 129 28.12 -10.88 -3.13
C TYR A 129 29.35 -11.36 -3.88
N GLY A 130 29.63 -10.79 -5.07
CA GLY A 130 30.75 -11.17 -5.92
C GLY A 130 32.11 -10.82 -5.30
N SER A 131 33.12 -11.53 -5.80
CA SER A 131 34.53 -11.20 -5.53
C SER A 131 35.15 -10.57 -6.79
N PHE A 132 36.06 -9.62 -6.57
CA PHE A 132 36.73 -8.82 -7.60
C PHE A 132 37.36 -9.65 -8.75
N GLU A 133 37.74 -10.91 -8.49
CA GLU A 133 38.39 -11.77 -9.49
C GLU A 133 37.40 -12.48 -10.44
N GLU A 134 36.15 -12.71 -10.03
CA GLU A 134 35.13 -13.42 -10.83
C GLU A 134 34.24 -12.46 -11.64
N GLU A 135 34.17 -11.18 -11.26
CA GLU A 135 33.35 -10.14 -11.89
C GLU A 135 33.77 -9.78 -13.33
N ASN A 136 35.03 -10.02 -13.70
CA ASN A 136 35.54 -9.73 -15.04
C ASN A 136 34.90 -10.55 -16.17
N LYS A 137 34.17 -11.65 -15.86
CA LYS A 137 33.53 -12.52 -16.87
C LYS A 137 32.02 -12.40 -16.99
N TYR A 138 31.30 -11.96 -15.95
CA TYR A 138 29.84 -12.11 -15.90
C TYR A 138 29.04 -10.82 -16.04
N ILE A 139 29.66 -9.64 -15.95
CA ILE A 139 28.96 -8.33 -16.13
C ILE A 139 28.47 -8.12 -17.58
N ILE A 140 28.87 -8.98 -18.53
CA ILE A 140 28.55 -8.85 -19.95
C ILE A 140 27.35 -9.74 -20.30
N ARG A 141 26.11 -9.27 -20.07
CA ARG A 141 24.99 -9.72 -20.92
C ARG A 141 23.68 -8.93 -20.88
N GLY A 142 23.45 -8.03 -19.91
CA GLY A 142 22.12 -7.41 -19.76
C GLY A 142 22.06 -5.89 -19.85
N VAL A 143 23.11 -5.20 -19.39
CA VAL A 143 23.13 -3.73 -19.34
C VAL A 143 24.46 -3.29 -19.93
N ASP A 144 24.40 -2.44 -20.95
CA ASP A 144 25.56 -1.72 -21.48
C ASP A 144 26.14 -0.83 -20.38
N TYR A 145 26.92 -1.40 -19.46
CA TYR A 145 27.84 -0.62 -18.64
C TYR A 145 28.96 -0.16 -19.57
N SER A 146 28.69 0.94 -20.27
CA SER A 146 29.58 1.62 -21.21
C SER A 146 30.78 2.29 -20.54
N GLY A 147 30.92 2.12 -19.22
CA GLY A 147 31.99 2.72 -18.42
C GLY A 147 33.36 2.09 -18.66
N ASP A 148 34.36 2.95 -18.81
CA ASP A 148 35.79 2.61 -18.86
C ASP A 148 36.21 1.76 -17.64
N GLU A 149 37.34 1.05 -17.72
CA GLU A 149 37.93 0.30 -16.59
C GLU A 149 38.09 1.17 -15.33
N LEU A 150 38.23 2.49 -15.51
CA LEU A 150 38.27 3.49 -14.45
C LEU A 150 36.94 3.61 -13.70
N ASP A 151 35.81 3.60 -14.40
CA ASP A 151 34.47 3.78 -13.82
C ASP A 151 34.10 2.58 -12.93
N ARG A 152 34.53 1.38 -13.32
CA ARG A 152 34.37 0.16 -12.50
C ARG A 152 35.17 0.23 -11.21
N LYS A 153 36.40 0.74 -11.26
CA LYS A 153 37.22 0.89 -10.05
C LYS A 153 36.65 1.97 -9.12
N ILE A 154 36.14 3.08 -9.67
CA ILE A 154 35.44 4.11 -8.89
C ILE A 154 34.18 3.53 -8.24
N LEU A 155 33.39 2.73 -8.97
CA LEU A 155 32.20 2.07 -8.43
C LEU A 155 32.54 1.14 -7.27
N PHE A 156 33.64 0.37 -7.36
CA PHE A 156 34.05 -0.52 -6.28
C PHE A 156 34.40 0.23 -4.99
N GLU A 157 35.19 1.30 -5.10
CA GLU A 157 35.52 2.15 -3.94
C GLU A 157 34.26 2.82 -3.35
N LEU A 158 33.30 3.21 -4.21
CA LEU A 158 32.00 3.72 -3.79
C LEU A 158 31.22 2.66 -3.00
N LEU A 159 31.15 1.42 -3.50
CA LEU A 159 30.47 0.31 -2.82
C LEU A 159 31.15 -0.03 -1.49
N GLN A 160 32.47 0.10 -1.40
CA GLN A 160 33.18 -0.05 -0.13
C GLN A 160 32.79 1.04 0.88
N CYS A 161 32.63 2.28 0.42
CA CYS A 161 32.10 3.38 1.25
C CYS A 161 30.67 3.09 1.72
N ILE A 162 29.81 2.59 0.82
CA ILE A 162 28.44 2.16 1.14
C ILE A 162 28.45 1.08 2.22
N ARG A 163 29.26 0.03 2.07
CA ARG A 163 29.36 -1.07 3.04
C ARG A 163 29.81 -0.59 4.41
N ASN A 164 30.72 0.39 4.48
CA ASN A 164 31.15 0.99 5.75
C ASN A 164 29.99 1.71 6.45
N VAL A 165 29.17 2.47 5.71
CA VAL A 165 27.96 3.14 6.24
C VAL A 165 26.94 2.11 6.72
N GLY A 166 26.65 1.10 5.91
CA GLY A 166 25.71 0.02 6.25
C GLY A 166 26.15 -0.79 7.48
N GLN A 167 27.46 -1.05 7.65
CA GLN A 167 27.99 -1.72 8.84
C GLN A 167 27.80 -0.89 10.12
N GLN A 168 27.90 0.43 10.04
CA GLN A 168 27.74 1.31 11.19
C GLN A 168 26.27 1.44 11.63
N LEU A 169 25.33 1.53 10.68
CA LEU A 169 23.90 1.59 10.95
C LEU A 169 23.30 0.22 11.32
N GLY A 170 23.89 -0.86 10.78
CA GLY A 170 23.44 -2.23 10.95
C GLY A 170 22.18 -2.55 10.13
N LYS A 171 21.91 -3.85 9.94
CA LYS A 171 20.79 -4.35 9.11
C LYS A 171 19.38 -4.00 9.60
N ALA A 172 19.26 -3.43 10.80
CA ALA A 172 17.98 -2.97 11.34
C ALA A 172 17.54 -1.63 10.72
N SER A 173 18.47 -0.83 10.18
CA SER A 173 18.15 0.48 9.60
C SER A 173 17.22 0.37 8.41
N SER A 174 17.45 -0.59 7.50
CA SER A 174 16.59 -0.83 6.34
C SER A 174 15.18 -1.27 6.74
N ALA A 175 15.07 -2.16 7.74
CA ALA A 175 13.79 -2.62 8.25
C ALA A 175 12.99 -1.49 8.95
N ILE A 176 13.67 -0.63 9.72
CA ILE A 176 13.06 0.54 10.36
C ILE A 176 12.59 1.55 9.31
N PHE A 177 13.43 1.82 8.29
CA PHE A 177 13.07 2.73 7.21
C PHE A 177 11.87 2.19 6.41
N TYR A 178 11.87 0.90 6.06
CA TYR A 178 10.74 0.24 5.41
C TYR A 178 9.44 0.33 6.24
N GLU A 179 9.52 0.10 7.55
CA GLU A 179 8.37 0.24 8.45
C GLU A 179 7.85 1.68 8.52
N SER A 180 8.74 2.67 8.48
CA SER A 180 8.37 4.10 8.49
C SER A 180 7.65 4.55 7.21
N LEU A 181 7.83 3.82 6.09
CA LEU A 181 7.06 4.06 4.87
C LEU A 181 5.62 3.51 4.97
N LEU A 182 5.39 2.53 5.84
CA LEU A 182 4.12 1.83 5.99
C LEU A 182 3.28 2.32 7.17
N SER A 183 3.93 2.79 8.23
CA SER A 183 3.29 3.22 9.47
C SER A 183 2.97 4.71 9.46
N ALA A 184 1.77 5.06 9.95
CA ALA A 184 1.38 6.46 10.15
C ALA A 184 2.09 7.14 11.36
N HIS A 185 2.77 6.37 12.21
CA HIS A 185 3.31 6.85 13.49
C HIS A 185 4.69 7.52 13.35
N VAL A 186 5.50 7.12 12.37
CA VAL A 186 6.86 7.66 12.18
C VAL A 186 7.06 7.94 10.71
N SER A 187 7.29 9.20 10.35
CA SER A 187 7.53 9.60 8.96
C SER A 187 8.93 9.23 8.50
N SER A 188 9.07 8.80 7.25
CA SER A 188 10.39 8.51 6.63
C SER A 188 11.31 9.75 6.58
N GLU A 189 10.70 10.95 6.49
CA GLU A 189 11.39 12.25 6.51
C GLU A 189 12.07 12.53 7.86
N GLU A 190 11.59 11.94 8.96
CA GLU A 190 12.22 12.03 10.26
C GLU A 190 13.31 10.98 10.50
N VAL A 191 13.22 9.83 9.83
CA VAL A 191 14.14 8.70 10.05
C VAL A 191 15.51 8.97 9.44
N VAL A 192 15.57 9.50 8.20
CA VAL A 192 16.84 9.77 7.52
C VAL A 192 17.73 10.75 8.31
N PRO A 193 17.24 11.92 8.78
CA PRO A 193 18.05 12.83 9.62
C PRO A 193 18.51 12.20 10.93
N ARG A 194 17.71 11.30 11.53
CA ARG A 194 18.11 10.58 12.75
C ARG A 194 19.25 9.60 12.46
N PHE A 195 19.23 8.89 11.33
CA PHE A 195 20.35 8.04 10.92
C PHE A 195 21.60 8.85 10.58
N LEU A 196 21.47 10.00 9.91
CA LEU A 196 22.60 10.90 9.67
C LEU A 196 23.22 11.39 10.97
N LYS A 197 22.40 11.78 11.95
CA LYS A 197 22.88 12.18 13.27
C LYS A 197 23.66 11.07 13.98
N ILE A 198 23.25 9.81 13.82
CA ILE A 198 23.97 8.64 14.35
C ILE A 198 25.33 8.47 13.65
N LEU A 199 25.41 8.68 12.34
CA LEU A 199 26.66 8.61 11.59
C LEU A 199 27.63 9.74 11.97
N GLU A 200 27.12 10.95 12.24
CA GLU A 200 27.93 12.14 12.56
C GLU A 200 28.38 12.18 14.03
N THR A 201 27.42 12.01 14.94
CA THR A 201 27.60 12.28 16.38
C THR A 201 27.53 11.02 17.24
N GLY A 202 27.17 9.88 16.67
CA GLY A 202 26.94 8.64 17.41
C GLY A 202 25.58 8.57 18.08
N TYR A 203 25.43 7.63 19.01
CA TYR A 203 24.20 7.44 19.77
C TYR A 203 23.98 8.58 20.78
N SER A 204 22.73 9.02 20.96
CA SER A 204 22.40 10.13 21.86
C SER A 204 22.60 9.76 23.33
N SER A 205 23.07 10.72 24.14
CA SER A 205 23.23 10.59 25.59
C SER A 205 21.93 10.35 26.37
N SER A 206 20.78 10.54 25.73
CA SER A 206 19.47 10.18 26.29
C SER A 206 19.26 8.67 26.37
N ILE A 207 19.88 7.89 25.47
CA ILE A 207 19.78 6.42 25.47
C ILE A 207 20.60 5.83 26.61
N THR A 208 21.74 6.44 26.94
CA THR A 208 22.56 6.02 28.09
C THR A 208 21.84 6.30 29.40
N ALA A 209 21.10 7.39 29.54
CA ALA A 209 20.24 7.62 30.71
C ALA A 209 19.17 6.53 30.91
N ILE A 210 18.53 6.06 29.83
CA ILE A 210 17.54 4.96 29.86
C ILE A 210 18.22 3.62 30.17
N GLN A 211 19.40 3.36 29.60
CA GLN A 211 20.16 2.14 29.87
C GLN A 211 20.70 2.09 31.31
N ILE A 212 21.09 3.24 31.88
CA ILE A 212 21.55 3.35 33.28
C ILE A 212 20.41 3.00 34.25
N SER A 213 19.17 3.40 33.96
CA SER A 213 18.02 3.08 34.83
C SER A 213 17.63 1.60 34.85
N GLU A 214 17.97 0.81 33.82
CA GLU A 214 17.49 -0.57 33.67
C GLU A 214 18.58 -1.64 33.70
N LEU A 215 19.78 -1.35 33.20
CA LEU A 215 20.89 -2.32 33.04
C LEU A 215 22.03 -2.09 34.05
N GLY A 216 21.96 -1.02 34.85
CA GLY A 216 23.00 -0.56 35.77
C GLY A 216 24.02 0.37 35.09
N ALA A 217 24.62 1.27 35.89
CA ALA A 217 25.51 2.31 35.39
C ALA A 217 26.76 1.76 34.68
N ASP A 218 27.35 0.68 35.21
CA ASP A 218 28.60 0.12 34.71
C ASP A 218 28.46 -0.47 33.29
N THR A 219 27.39 -1.23 33.03
CA THR A 219 27.15 -1.84 31.71
C THR A 219 26.78 -0.81 30.65
N ALA A 220 26.07 0.25 31.05
CA ALA A 220 25.73 1.36 30.16
C ALA A 220 26.97 2.16 29.75
N TRP A 221 27.88 2.42 30.69
CA TRP A 221 29.13 3.15 30.43
C TRP A 221 30.11 2.35 29.55
N GLU A 222 30.24 1.04 29.77
CA GLU A 222 31.05 0.18 28.89
C GLU A 222 30.52 0.19 27.45
N LYS A 223 29.19 0.13 27.29
CA LYS A 223 28.55 0.17 25.98
C LYS A 223 28.74 1.53 25.30
N GLU A 224 28.64 2.63 26.04
CA GLU A 224 28.92 3.98 25.54
C GLU A 224 30.37 4.12 25.05
N LEU A 225 31.35 3.66 25.83
CA LEU A 225 32.76 3.65 25.43
C LEU A 225 32.98 2.83 24.15
N SER A 226 32.34 1.67 24.05
CA SER A 226 32.41 0.82 22.85
C SER A 226 31.83 1.54 21.62
N ASN A 227 30.70 2.25 21.79
CA ASN A 227 30.04 3.00 20.74
C ASN A 227 30.92 4.17 20.25
N HIS A 228 31.54 4.91 21.16
CA HIS A 228 32.47 5.98 20.79
C HIS A 228 33.71 5.46 20.08
N ARG A 229 34.24 4.30 20.49
CA ARG A 229 35.38 3.66 19.81
C ARG A 229 34.99 3.24 18.39
N ASN A 230 33.80 2.66 18.22
CA ASN A 230 33.28 2.27 16.91
C ASN A 230 33.05 3.48 16.01
N LEU A 231 32.46 4.57 16.53
CA LEU A 231 32.27 5.81 15.80
C LEU A 231 33.60 6.39 15.32
N ARG A 232 34.61 6.49 16.18
CA ARG A 232 35.95 7.00 15.79
C ARG A 232 36.56 6.15 14.69
N LYS A 233 36.51 4.83 14.83
CA LYS A 233 37.01 3.89 13.81
C LYS A 233 36.27 4.07 12.48
N PHE A 234 34.95 4.21 12.53
CA PHE A 234 34.11 4.48 11.36
C PHE A 234 34.51 5.81 10.70
N SER A 235 34.54 6.93 11.43
CA SER A 235 34.86 8.24 10.88
C SER A 235 36.25 8.28 10.23
N THR A 236 37.27 7.67 10.86
CA THR A 236 38.62 7.60 10.27
C THR A 236 38.64 6.75 9.00
N ASN A 237 38.03 5.56 9.03
CA ASN A 237 37.98 4.68 7.85
C ASN A 237 37.20 5.33 6.70
N MET A 238 36.08 5.99 7.01
CA MET A 238 35.23 6.64 6.03
C MET A 238 35.93 7.82 5.38
N PHE A 239 36.61 8.66 6.17
CA PHE A 239 37.40 9.77 5.65
C PHE A 239 38.52 9.30 4.71
N LEU A 240 39.26 8.25 5.09
CA LEU A 240 40.29 7.66 4.24
C LEU A 240 39.72 7.07 2.94
N SER A 241 38.58 6.39 3.02
CA SER A 241 37.92 5.79 1.85
C SER A 241 37.40 6.86 0.89
N LEU A 242 36.78 7.93 1.40
CA LEU A 242 36.30 9.05 0.58
C LEU A 242 37.44 9.84 -0.06
N HIS A 243 38.56 10.02 0.64
CA HIS A 243 39.74 10.65 0.07
C HIS A 243 40.38 9.78 -1.03
N ALA A 244 40.43 8.45 -0.83
CA ALA A 244 40.90 7.52 -1.85
C ALA A 244 40.00 7.55 -3.10
N LEU A 245 38.67 7.54 -2.90
CA LEU A 245 37.66 7.66 -3.95
C LEU A 245 37.84 8.95 -4.76
N CYS A 246 37.97 10.10 -4.10
CA CYS A 246 38.19 11.39 -4.76
C CYS A 246 39.51 11.43 -5.52
N HIS A 247 40.59 10.91 -4.93
CA HIS A 247 41.90 10.88 -5.56
C HIS A 247 41.88 10.01 -6.83
N GLN A 248 41.17 8.89 -6.80
CA GLN A 248 41.03 7.98 -7.94
C GLN A 248 40.15 8.57 -9.05
N ALA A 249 39.05 9.23 -8.69
CA ALA A 249 38.15 9.87 -9.65
C ALA A 249 38.64 11.22 -10.19
N LYS A 250 39.65 11.84 -9.54
CA LYS A 250 40.21 13.19 -9.79
C LYS A 250 39.23 14.34 -9.53
N SER A 251 37.92 14.14 -9.63
CA SER A 251 36.89 15.13 -9.30
C SER A 251 35.62 14.46 -8.73
N TRP A 252 34.88 15.21 -7.91
CA TRP A 252 33.58 14.77 -7.38
C TRP A 252 32.53 14.62 -8.48
N GLY A 253 32.53 15.49 -9.50
CA GLY A 253 31.64 15.36 -10.65
C GLY A 253 31.70 13.98 -11.32
N LYS A 254 32.91 13.42 -11.50
CA LYS A 254 33.07 12.07 -12.08
C LYS A 254 32.56 10.97 -11.16
N VAL A 255 32.69 11.12 -9.84
CA VAL A 255 32.07 10.20 -8.86
C VAL A 255 30.54 10.25 -9.00
N LEU A 256 29.96 11.45 -9.09
CA LEU A 256 28.51 11.62 -9.25
C LEU A 256 27.99 11.02 -10.57
N ASP A 257 28.76 11.09 -11.66
CA ASP A 257 28.41 10.44 -12.94
C ASP A 257 28.37 8.90 -12.79
N VAL A 258 29.31 8.32 -12.05
CA VAL A 258 29.34 6.88 -11.76
C VAL A 258 28.17 6.49 -10.85
N VAL A 259 27.83 7.32 -9.86
CA VAL A 259 26.65 7.13 -9.00
C VAL A 259 25.37 7.15 -9.85
N GLU A 260 25.23 8.11 -10.75
CA GLU A 260 24.09 8.21 -11.66
C GLU A 260 23.97 6.98 -12.56
N SER A 261 25.09 6.50 -13.12
CA SER A 261 25.12 5.27 -13.90
C SER A 261 24.74 4.04 -13.08
N TYR A 262 25.15 3.97 -11.81
CA TYR A 262 24.78 2.88 -10.92
C TYR A 262 23.30 2.94 -10.54
N LEU A 263 22.76 4.14 -10.28
CA LEU A 263 21.33 4.34 -10.03
C LEU A 263 20.47 3.86 -11.19
N LYS A 264 20.89 4.08 -12.45
CA LYS A 264 20.19 3.55 -13.64
C LYS A 264 20.11 2.02 -13.66
N VAL A 265 21.08 1.32 -13.08
CA VAL A 265 21.03 -0.16 -12.92
C VAL A 265 20.03 -0.57 -11.84
N LEU A 266 19.85 0.27 -10.83
CA LEU A 266 18.90 0.02 -9.74
C LEU A 266 17.45 0.30 -10.13
N VAL A 267 17.18 1.08 -11.18
CA VAL A 267 15.80 1.33 -11.66
C VAL A 267 15.16 0.03 -12.19
N PRO A 268 13.90 -0.29 -11.82
CA PRO A 268 13.16 -1.41 -12.41
C PRO A 268 13.09 -1.32 -13.94
N GLN A 269 13.73 -2.28 -14.62
CA GLN A 269 13.81 -2.29 -16.06
C GLN A 269 12.45 -2.56 -16.71
N LYS A 270 12.12 -1.80 -17.76
CA LYS A 270 10.96 -2.06 -18.60
C LYS A 270 11.29 -3.20 -19.57
N ILE A 271 10.57 -4.30 -19.40
CA ILE A 271 10.63 -5.47 -20.29
C ILE A 271 9.28 -5.58 -21.00
N VAL A 272 9.30 -5.58 -22.33
CA VAL A 272 8.11 -5.87 -23.14
C VAL A 272 7.77 -7.33 -22.94
N LEU A 273 6.60 -7.58 -22.33
CA LEU A 273 6.14 -8.92 -21.96
C LEU A 273 5.79 -9.74 -23.21
N ASN A 274 6.48 -10.86 -23.42
CA ASN A 274 6.12 -11.89 -24.39
C ASN A 274 5.66 -13.17 -23.66
N MET A 275 4.66 -13.06 -22.78
CA MET A 275 4.19 -14.18 -21.98
C MET A 275 2.85 -14.71 -22.47
N ASP A 276 2.91 -15.70 -23.37
CA ASP A 276 1.78 -16.54 -23.81
C ASP A 276 1.67 -17.79 -22.92
N ALA A 277 1.45 -17.62 -21.61
CA ALA A 277 1.35 -18.75 -20.69
C ALA A 277 0.04 -18.73 -19.89
N GLU A 278 -0.63 -19.89 -19.85
CA GLU A 278 -1.87 -20.16 -19.11
C GLU A 278 -1.71 -20.07 -17.58
N ALA A 279 -2.78 -19.65 -16.89
CA ALA A 279 -2.83 -19.44 -15.44
C ALA A 279 -3.18 -20.71 -14.65
N ILE A 280 -2.23 -21.26 -13.88
CA ILE A 280 -2.50 -22.30 -12.87
C ILE A 280 -1.57 -22.11 -11.65
N PHE A 281 -2.00 -22.48 -10.43
CA PHE A 281 -1.12 -22.45 -9.25
C PHE A 281 -0.11 -23.53 -9.40
N HIS A 282 1.15 -23.16 -9.38
CA HIS A 282 2.19 -24.14 -9.24
C HIS A 282 3.25 -23.68 -8.25
N ILE A 283 4.09 -24.63 -7.87
CA ILE A 283 5.34 -24.39 -7.13
C ILE A 283 6.12 -23.24 -7.79
N ASN A 284 6.04 -23.14 -9.11
CA ASN A 284 6.63 -22.05 -9.90
C ASN A 284 6.08 -20.67 -9.54
N SER A 285 4.78 -20.51 -9.32
CA SER A 285 4.18 -19.24 -8.87
C SER A 285 4.77 -18.82 -7.52
N SER A 286 4.93 -19.77 -6.59
CA SER A 286 5.58 -19.49 -5.30
C SER A 286 7.05 -19.14 -5.45
N ALA A 287 7.79 -19.83 -6.32
CA ALA A 287 9.19 -19.54 -6.57
C ALA A 287 9.38 -18.15 -7.20
N ILE A 288 8.51 -17.77 -8.15
CA ILE A 288 8.52 -16.43 -8.78
C ILE A 288 8.26 -15.35 -7.72
N VAL A 289 7.17 -15.44 -6.96
CA VAL A 289 6.84 -14.44 -5.93
C VAL A 289 7.95 -14.30 -4.88
N GLN A 290 8.51 -15.41 -4.40
CA GLN A 290 9.61 -15.39 -3.44
C GLN A 290 10.89 -14.77 -4.05
N SER A 291 11.20 -15.09 -5.31
CA SER A 291 12.35 -14.50 -6.00
C SER A 291 12.20 -12.99 -6.20
N THR A 292 11.02 -12.54 -6.65
CA THR A 292 10.73 -11.11 -6.80
C THR A 292 10.80 -10.39 -5.46
N CYS A 293 10.31 -10.99 -4.38
CA CYS A 293 10.41 -10.42 -3.03
C CYS A 293 11.87 -10.28 -2.57
N GLN A 294 12.73 -11.27 -2.85
CA GLN A 294 14.15 -11.22 -2.51
C GLN A 294 14.89 -10.15 -3.30
N ILE A 295 14.67 -10.10 -4.63
CA ILE A 295 15.27 -9.10 -5.50
C ILE A 295 14.82 -7.70 -5.05
N ALA A 296 13.52 -7.48 -4.88
CA ALA A 296 13.00 -6.19 -4.45
C ALA A 296 13.57 -5.73 -3.11
N LYS A 297 13.77 -6.65 -2.15
CA LYS A 297 14.44 -6.35 -0.88
C LYS A 297 15.88 -5.88 -1.08
N VAL A 298 16.67 -6.62 -1.86
CA VAL A 298 18.09 -6.28 -2.11
C VAL A 298 18.19 -4.95 -2.85
N MET A 299 17.35 -4.71 -3.84
CA MET A 299 17.32 -3.45 -4.59
C MET A 299 16.93 -2.29 -3.68
N PHE A 300 15.89 -2.44 -2.86
CA PHE A 300 15.48 -1.44 -1.87
C PHE A 300 16.60 -1.11 -0.87
N GLU A 301 17.27 -2.13 -0.31
CA GLU A 301 18.40 -1.94 0.61
C GLU A 301 19.56 -1.21 -0.07
N SER A 302 19.88 -1.57 -1.32
CA SER A 302 20.97 -0.96 -2.10
C SER A 302 20.70 0.51 -2.40
N VAL A 303 19.46 0.86 -2.78
CA VAL A 303 19.09 2.25 -3.07
C VAL A 303 19.10 3.09 -1.79
N LEU A 304 18.62 2.55 -0.67
CA LEU A 304 18.68 3.22 0.64
C LEU A 304 20.13 3.46 1.08
N ASP A 305 21.00 2.48 0.88
CA ASP A 305 22.41 2.57 1.18
C ASP A 305 23.11 3.70 0.39
N VAL A 306 22.76 3.86 -0.90
CA VAL A 306 23.21 5.01 -1.72
C VAL A 306 22.65 6.32 -1.17
N LEU A 307 21.36 6.38 -0.80
CA LEU A 307 20.75 7.56 -0.19
C LEU A 307 21.50 7.99 1.08
N MET A 308 21.81 7.03 1.95
CA MET A 308 22.51 7.28 3.21
C MET A 308 23.93 7.78 2.98
N LEU A 309 24.65 7.21 2.01
CA LEU A 309 25.99 7.66 1.65
C LEU A 309 25.97 9.10 1.10
N LEU A 310 25.12 9.39 0.12
CA LEU A 310 25.05 10.73 -0.49
C LEU A 310 24.61 11.77 0.53
N SER A 311 23.63 11.45 1.36
CA SER A 311 23.17 12.33 2.43
C SER A 311 24.29 12.62 3.43
N TYR A 312 25.07 11.61 3.82
CA TYR A 312 26.25 11.80 4.66
C TYR A 312 27.33 12.65 3.96
N MET A 313 27.63 12.39 2.70
CA MET A 313 28.59 13.21 1.92
C MET A 313 28.17 14.67 1.84
N THR A 314 26.87 14.96 1.72
CA THR A 314 26.39 16.36 1.73
C THR A 314 26.55 17.02 3.09
N SER A 315 26.41 16.28 4.20
CA SER A 315 26.55 16.84 5.54
C SER A 315 28.01 17.10 5.92
N ILE A 316 28.94 16.24 5.49
CA ILE A 316 30.38 16.43 5.66
C ILE A 316 31.06 17.10 4.46
N SER A 317 30.30 17.74 3.57
CA SER A 317 30.80 18.36 2.32
C SER A 317 31.97 19.32 2.54
N GLY A 318 31.95 20.09 3.63
CA GLY A 318 33.05 20.99 4.00
C GLY A 318 34.36 20.29 4.39
N GLN A 319 34.31 19.05 4.87
CA GLN A 319 35.50 18.26 5.21
C GLN A 319 36.09 17.54 4.00
N ILE A 320 35.25 17.24 3.00
CA ILE A 320 35.62 16.50 1.80
C ILE A 320 36.01 17.44 0.63
N ASN A 321 35.90 18.76 0.81
CA ASN A 321 36.11 19.77 -0.23
C ASN A 321 35.19 19.55 -1.45
N MET A 322 33.93 19.16 -1.22
CA MET A 322 32.93 19.06 -2.29
C MET A 322 32.42 20.46 -2.68
N SER A 323 32.29 20.75 -3.97
CA SER A 323 31.86 22.08 -4.42
C SER A 323 30.37 22.32 -4.11
N HIS A 324 29.96 23.60 -4.04
CA HIS A 324 28.54 23.94 -3.86
C HIS A 324 27.66 23.44 -5.01
N ASP A 325 28.20 23.38 -6.23
CA ASP A 325 27.51 22.87 -7.42
C ASP A 325 27.33 21.35 -7.36
N ASP A 326 28.33 20.62 -6.86
CA ASP A 326 28.20 19.17 -6.63
C ASP A 326 27.17 18.87 -5.52
N VAL A 327 27.12 19.69 -4.46
CA VAL A 327 26.11 19.56 -3.39
C VAL A 327 24.70 19.83 -3.90
N SER A 328 24.52 20.85 -4.75
CA SER A 328 23.21 21.15 -5.34
C SER A 328 22.79 20.05 -6.32
N ARG A 329 23.71 19.51 -7.13
CA ARG A 329 23.46 18.35 -8.00
C ARG A 329 22.94 17.14 -7.23
N VAL A 330 23.59 16.79 -6.11
CA VAL A 330 23.11 15.68 -5.26
C VAL A 330 21.70 15.95 -4.75
N LYS A 331 21.41 17.16 -4.26
CA LYS A 331 20.12 17.50 -3.64
C LYS A 331 18.97 17.64 -4.63
N LEU A 332 19.23 18.19 -5.81
CA LEU A 332 18.20 18.54 -6.79
C LEU A 332 18.01 17.49 -7.89
N GLU A 333 19.03 16.68 -8.21
CA GLU A 333 18.95 15.68 -9.28
C GLU A 333 18.96 14.25 -8.72
N LEU A 334 19.98 13.89 -7.94
CA LEU A 334 20.16 12.50 -7.51
C LEU A 334 19.18 12.06 -6.43
N ILE A 335 18.90 12.90 -5.42
CA ILE A 335 17.96 12.55 -4.35
C ILE A 335 16.55 12.30 -4.89
N PRO A 336 15.99 13.12 -5.80
CA PRO A 336 14.69 12.82 -6.43
C PRO A 336 14.65 11.48 -7.16
N ILE A 337 15.67 11.18 -7.99
CA ILE A 337 15.78 9.88 -8.69
C ILE A 337 15.80 8.72 -7.69
N ILE A 338 16.54 8.88 -6.59
CA ILE A 338 16.61 7.89 -5.52
C ILE A 338 15.24 7.73 -4.84
N GLN A 339 14.54 8.83 -4.54
CA GLN A 339 13.23 8.77 -3.90
C GLN A 339 12.18 8.06 -4.76
N GLU A 340 12.24 8.26 -6.08
CA GLU A 340 11.43 7.56 -7.08
C GLU A 340 11.79 6.07 -7.16
N THR A 341 13.09 5.74 -7.21
CA THR A 341 13.53 4.34 -7.27
C THR A 341 13.19 3.59 -5.97
N VAL A 342 13.32 4.25 -4.81
CA VAL A 342 12.95 3.68 -3.50
C VAL A 342 11.47 3.33 -3.46
N THR A 343 10.58 4.19 -3.98
CA THR A 343 9.14 3.90 -3.97
C THR A 343 8.76 2.77 -4.88
N GLU A 344 9.38 2.69 -6.05
CA GLU A 344 9.14 1.61 -6.98
C GLU A 344 9.44 0.26 -6.34
N TRP A 345 10.64 0.11 -5.78
CA TRP A 345 11.02 -1.11 -5.07
C TRP A 345 10.22 -1.33 -3.79
N HIS A 346 9.84 -0.27 -3.09
CA HIS A 346 8.99 -0.36 -1.91
C HIS A 346 7.63 -0.97 -2.24
N ILE A 347 7.02 -0.58 -3.35
CA ILE A 347 5.72 -1.10 -3.80
C ILE A 347 5.84 -2.57 -4.21
N ILE A 348 6.88 -2.94 -4.98
CA ILE A 348 7.13 -4.34 -5.36
C ILE A 348 7.35 -5.19 -4.10
N HIS A 349 8.18 -4.72 -3.17
CA HIS A 349 8.45 -5.40 -1.91
C HIS A 349 7.20 -5.46 -1.01
N PHE A 350 6.36 -4.43 -1.01
CA PHE A 350 5.07 -4.40 -0.32
C PHE A 350 4.13 -5.49 -0.83
N PHE A 351 4.00 -5.67 -2.15
CA PHE A 351 3.20 -6.76 -2.70
C PHE A 351 3.78 -8.14 -2.38
N GLY A 352 5.10 -8.26 -2.41
CA GLY A 352 5.80 -9.51 -2.10
C GLY A 352 5.62 -9.94 -0.64
N THR A 353 5.68 -9.00 0.30
CA THR A 353 5.71 -9.27 1.75
C THR A 353 4.36 -9.17 2.45
N THR A 354 3.42 -8.37 1.93
CA THR A 354 2.14 -8.17 2.58
C THR A 354 1.24 -9.38 2.33
N PRO A 355 0.78 -10.06 3.38
CA PRO A 355 -0.08 -11.21 3.22
C PRO A 355 -1.50 -10.75 2.86
N SER A 356 -2.20 -11.56 2.07
CA SER A 356 -3.58 -11.26 1.66
C SER A 356 -4.53 -11.31 2.85
N GLU A 357 -5.55 -10.45 2.82
CA GLU A 357 -6.65 -10.47 3.77
C GLU A 357 -7.63 -11.58 3.40
N SER A 358 -8.18 -12.26 4.41
CA SER A 358 -9.29 -13.17 4.20
C SER A 358 -10.49 -12.37 3.71
N PRO A 359 -11.24 -12.83 2.70
CA PRO A 359 -12.48 -12.18 2.34
C PRO A 359 -13.36 -12.13 3.60
N ALA A 360 -13.90 -10.95 3.89
CA ALA A 360 -14.91 -10.85 4.94
C ALA A 360 -16.03 -11.83 4.60
N ILE A 361 -16.60 -12.46 5.63
CA ILE A 361 -17.77 -13.33 5.47
C ILE A 361 -18.80 -12.53 4.68
N GLU A 362 -18.95 -12.87 3.40
CA GLU A 362 -19.95 -12.26 2.55
C GLU A 362 -21.29 -12.51 3.23
N ASP A 363 -22.06 -11.45 3.47
CA ASP A 363 -23.46 -11.62 3.83
C ASP A 363 -24.07 -12.62 2.85
N PHE A 364 -24.80 -13.60 3.37
CA PHE A 364 -25.44 -14.66 2.57
C PHE A 364 -26.19 -14.10 1.34
N SER A 365 -26.68 -12.87 1.42
CA SER A 365 -27.29 -12.07 0.35
C SER A 365 -26.36 -11.79 -0.83
N TYR A 366 -25.08 -11.46 -0.60
CA TYR A 366 -24.11 -11.21 -1.67
C TYR A 366 -23.74 -12.51 -2.40
N GLN A 367 -23.55 -13.60 -1.66
CA GLN A 367 -23.36 -14.94 -2.23
C GLN A 367 -24.54 -15.41 -3.10
N LEU A 368 -25.77 -15.07 -2.69
CA LEU A 368 -26.98 -15.34 -3.46
C LEU A 368 -27.07 -14.48 -4.73
N SER A 369 -26.68 -13.20 -4.67
CA SER A 369 -26.64 -12.31 -5.85
C SER A 369 -25.46 -12.57 -6.78
N SER A 370 -24.37 -13.12 -6.24
CA SER A 370 -23.12 -13.50 -6.90
C SER A 370 -23.12 -14.98 -7.30
N LEU A 371 -24.30 -15.60 -7.43
CA LEU A 371 -24.48 -16.83 -8.20
C LEU A 371 -24.21 -16.60 -9.70
N GLN A 372 -23.12 -15.91 -10.05
CA GLN A 372 -22.40 -16.20 -11.27
C GLN A 372 -21.85 -17.62 -11.09
N ILE A 373 -22.45 -18.54 -11.83
CA ILE A 373 -22.01 -19.92 -12.02
C ILE A 373 -20.70 -19.86 -12.84
N ASP A 374 -19.67 -19.20 -12.31
CA ASP A 374 -18.34 -19.21 -12.90
C ASP A 374 -17.69 -20.51 -12.43
N SER A 375 -17.68 -21.49 -13.34
CA SER A 375 -17.24 -22.88 -13.17
C SER A 375 -15.74 -23.06 -12.95
N ASN A 376 -15.02 -21.99 -12.59
CA ASN A 376 -13.57 -22.02 -12.46
C ASN A 376 -13.18 -22.58 -11.09
N VAL A 377 -13.03 -23.91 -11.02
CA VAL A 377 -12.59 -24.67 -9.83
C VAL A 377 -11.30 -24.07 -9.24
N ASP A 378 -10.43 -23.50 -10.09
CA ASP A 378 -9.17 -22.88 -9.68
C ASP A 378 -9.35 -21.57 -8.90
N LYS A 379 -10.35 -20.73 -9.22
CA LYS A 379 -10.67 -19.55 -8.41
C LYS A 379 -11.08 -19.95 -7.00
N ARG A 380 -11.85 -21.04 -6.84
CA ARG A 380 -12.28 -21.56 -5.53
C ARG A 380 -11.14 -22.16 -4.71
N LEU A 381 -10.13 -22.75 -5.36
CA LEU A 381 -9.01 -23.39 -4.68
C LEU A 381 -8.07 -22.39 -3.98
N TRP A 382 -7.93 -21.18 -4.52
CA TRP A 382 -7.03 -20.18 -3.96
C TRP A 382 -7.75 -19.13 -3.13
N THR A 383 -9.05 -18.89 -3.34
CA THR A 383 -9.84 -18.08 -2.40
C THR A 383 -9.79 -18.65 -0.99
N GLY A 384 -9.70 -19.98 -0.84
CA GLY A 384 -9.46 -20.64 0.45
C GLY A 384 -8.04 -20.47 1.03
N ARG A 385 -7.09 -19.88 0.28
CA ARG A 385 -5.75 -19.51 0.76
C ARG A 385 -5.61 -18.02 1.10
N LEU A 386 -6.61 -17.19 0.76
CA LEU A 386 -6.66 -15.80 1.19
C LEU A 386 -6.68 -15.73 2.72
N GLY A 387 -5.93 -14.80 3.31
CA GLY A 387 -5.81 -14.68 4.77
C GLY A 387 -4.72 -15.55 5.40
N LYS A 388 -3.99 -16.37 4.62
CA LYS A 388 -2.85 -17.16 5.11
C LYS A 388 -1.53 -16.42 4.94
N CYS A 389 -0.61 -16.60 5.89
CA CYS A 389 0.72 -15.97 5.88
C CYS A 389 1.55 -16.32 4.62
N ASP A 390 1.37 -17.53 4.07
CA ASP A 390 2.12 -18.00 2.91
C ASP A 390 1.61 -17.40 1.58
N PHE A 391 0.50 -16.65 1.60
CA PHE A 391 -0.16 -16.12 0.41
C PHE A 391 -0.17 -14.58 0.42
N SER A 392 0.85 -13.99 -0.18
CA SER A 392 0.99 -12.54 -0.35
C SER A 392 0.19 -11.95 -1.50
N LEU A 393 0.02 -10.61 -1.50
CA LEU A 393 -0.68 -9.87 -2.55
C LEU A 393 -0.07 -10.10 -3.94
N ALA A 394 1.25 -10.29 -4.02
CA ALA A 394 1.95 -10.62 -5.25
C ALA A 394 1.41 -11.89 -5.93
N PHE A 395 0.86 -12.85 -5.19
CA PHE A 395 0.21 -14.02 -5.81
C PHE A 395 -1.09 -13.68 -6.51
N ILE A 396 -1.89 -12.77 -5.95
CA ILE A 396 -3.14 -12.29 -6.57
C ILE A 396 -2.80 -11.58 -7.88
N LEU A 397 -1.77 -10.74 -7.83
CA LEU A 397 -1.24 -10.00 -8.98
C LEU A 397 -0.71 -10.94 -10.08
N LEU A 398 0.14 -11.90 -9.72
CA LEU A 398 0.69 -12.88 -10.66
C LEU A 398 -0.41 -13.71 -11.33
N LEU A 399 -1.43 -14.11 -10.56
CA LEU A 399 -2.60 -14.80 -11.10
C LEU A 399 -3.38 -13.94 -12.10
N SER A 400 -3.61 -12.68 -11.76
CA SER A 400 -4.33 -11.74 -12.63
C SER A 400 -3.56 -11.51 -13.94
N MET A 401 -2.22 -11.42 -13.86
CA MET A 401 -1.34 -11.29 -15.01
C MET A 401 -1.50 -12.49 -15.96
N GLN A 402 -1.62 -13.70 -15.43
CA GLN A 402 -1.75 -14.93 -16.22
C GLN A 402 -3.18 -15.17 -16.74
N SER A 403 -4.22 -14.73 -16.03
CA SER A 403 -5.64 -15.06 -16.34
C SER A 403 -6.22 -14.41 -17.61
N SER A 404 -5.45 -13.55 -18.27
CA SER A 404 -5.89 -12.80 -19.45
C SER A 404 -5.28 -13.30 -20.77
N SER A 405 -4.41 -14.31 -20.73
CA SER A 405 -3.92 -14.98 -21.94
C SER A 405 -5.01 -15.94 -22.41
N SER A 406 -5.78 -15.51 -23.40
CA SER A 406 -6.95 -16.24 -23.91
C SER A 406 -6.59 -17.29 -24.95
N ASP A 407 -5.48 -18.02 -24.78
CA ASP A 407 -5.12 -19.12 -25.68
C ASP A 407 -4.97 -20.42 -24.89
N LEU A 408 -5.97 -21.28 -25.11
CA LEU A 408 -6.12 -22.61 -24.54
C LEU A 408 -5.09 -23.54 -25.18
N GLY A 409 -4.02 -23.83 -24.46
CA GLY A 409 -2.96 -24.77 -24.82
C GLY A 409 -2.26 -25.30 -23.58
N ASN A 410 -2.77 -26.42 -23.04
CA ASN A 410 -2.20 -27.24 -21.96
C ASN A 410 -0.65 -27.26 -21.94
N VAL A 411 -0.02 -26.32 -21.24
CA VAL A 411 1.40 -26.44 -20.89
C VAL A 411 1.49 -27.18 -19.56
N SER A 412 2.11 -28.36 -19.60
CA SER A 412 2.31 -29.23 -18.42
C SER A 412 3.29 -28.60 -17.42
N PHE A 413 2.75 -27.86 -16.45
CA PHE A 413 3.46 -27.19 -15.36
C PHE A 413 3.83 -28.10 -14.17
N SER A 414 3.95 -29.41 -14.38
CA SER A 414 4.48 -30.35 -13.36
C SER A 414 6.00 -30.26 -13.15
N ARG A 415 6.66 -29.23 -13.69
CA ARG A 415 8.12 -29.12 -13.81
C ARG A 415 8.68 -27.91 -13.07
N LEU A 416 9.87 -28.07 -12.50
CA LEU A 416 10.59 -26.99 -11.82
C LEU A 416 11.32 -26.10 -12.83
N LEU A 417 11.33 -24.79 -12.58
CA LEU A 417 11.97 -23.81 -13.45
C LEU A 417 13.51 -23.87 -13.35
N ASN A 418 14.18 -23.59 -14.48
CA ASN A 418 15.62 -23.37 -14.53
C ASN A 418 15.97 -22.10 -13.73
N PRO A 419 17.05 -22.10 -12.89
CA PRO A 419 17.50 -20.93 -12.15
C PRO A 419 17.58 -19.62 -12.94
N SER A 420 17.98 -19.65 -14.21
CA SER A 420 18.05 -18.45 -15.07
C SER A 420 16.68 -17.99 -15.58
N SER A 421 15.80 -18.93 -15.92
CA SER A 421 14.42 -18.62 -16.32
C SER A 421 13.61 -17.99 -15.19
N LEU A 422 13.89 -18.37 -13.94
CA LEU A 422 13.23 -17.80 -12.78
C LEU A 422 13.54 -16.30 -12.62
N ILE A 423 14.78 -15.89 -12.91
CA ILE A 423 15.18 -14.48 -12.90
C ILE A 423 14.45 -13.72 -14.00
N GLY A 424 14.45 -14.24 -15.23
CA GLY A 424 13.75 -13.62 -16.36
C GLY A 424 12.27 -13.37 -16.04
N LEU A 425 11.58 -14.39 -15.54
CA LEU A 425 10.18 -14.27 -15.11
C LEU A 425 9.98 -13.29 -13.94
N SER A 426 10.93 -13.24 -13.00
CA SER A 426 10.87 -12.28 -11.88
C SER A 426 11.07 -10.84 -12.34
N ARG A 427 11.92 -10.60 -13.34
CA ARG A 427 12.14 -9.28 -13.96
C ARG A 427 10.92 -8.86 -14.78
N GLU A 428 10.33 -9.78 -15.55
CA GLU A 428 9.07 -9.55 -16.25
C GLU A 428 7.93 -9.21 -15.29
N PHE A 429 7.82 -9.94 -14.17
CA PHE A 429 6.80 -9.66 -13.16
C PHE A 429 7.01 -8.30 -12.49
N THR A 430 8.25 -7.96 -12.14
CA THR A 430 8.63 -6.63 -11.64
C THR A 430 8.27 -5.53 -12.64
N SER A 431 8.61 -5.72 -13.92
CA SER A 431 8.28 -4.80 -15.01
C SER A 431 6.77 -4.61 -15.14
N TRP A 432 6.01 -5.71 -15.08
CA TRP A 432 4.54 -5.65 -15.14
C TRP A 432 3.93 -4.87 -13.97
N ILE A 433 4.46 -5.03 -12.74
CA ILE A 433 3.96 -4.28 -11.57
C ILE A 433 4.14 -2.77 -11.77
N ILE A 434 5.29 -2.32 -12.25
CA ILE A 434 5.59 -0.89 -12.40
C ILE A 434 4.98 -0.30 -13.68
N TRP A 435 5.25 -0.93 -14.83
CA TRP A 435 4.97 -0.39 -16.16
C TRP A 435 3.67 -0.89 -16.78
N GLY A 436 3.04 -1.93 -16.23
CA GLY A 436 1.83 -2.54 -16.79
C GLY A 436 2.11 -3.30 -18.09
N ARG A 437 1.08 -3.43 -18.94
CA ARG A 437 1.16 -4.17 -20.22
C ARG A 437 1.44 -3.31 -21.43
N SER A 438 1.09 -2.03 -21.37
CA SER A 438 1.30 -1.11 -22.48
C SER A 438 2.79 -0.84 -22.62
N GLY A 439 3.36 -1.17 -23.78
CA GLY A 439 4.74 -0.81 -24.12
C GLY A 439 4.99 0.69 -24.23
N GLU A 440 3.96 1.54 -24.06
CA GLU A 440 4.07 3.00 -24.11
C GLU A 440 4.77 3.53 -22.86
N GLU A 441 5.78 4.38 -23.04
CA GLU A 441 6.41 5.13 -21.97
C GLU A 441 5.45 6.22 -21.53
N SER A 442 4.55 5.90 -20.60
CA SER A 442 3.82 6.96 -19.92
C SER A 442 4.81 7.72 -19.04
N SER A 443 4.98 9.01 -19.27
CA SER A 443 5.78 9.92 -18.44
C SER A 443 5.24 10.13 -17.02
N VAL A 444 4.16 9.44 -16.66
CA VAL A 444 3.48 9.60 -15.37
C VAL A 444 3.90 8.43 -14.48
N PHE A 445 4.58 8.77 -13.38
CA PHE A 445 4.89 7.88 -12.28
C PHE A 445 3.67 7.01 -11.94
N PHE A 446 3.86 5.68 -11.96
CA PHE A 446 2.85 4.68 -11.59
C PHE A 446 1.53 4.70 -12.39
N SER A 447 1.61 4.72 -13.73
CA SER A 447 0.43 4.56 -14.59
C SER A 447 -0.36 3.27 -14.35
N ASN A 448 0.31 2.19 -13.93
CA ASN A 448 -0.29 0.89 -13.63
C ASN A 448 -0.95 0.80 -12.23
N SER A 449 -0.78 1.79 -11.36
CA SER A 449 -1.32 1.75 -9.98
C SER A 449 -2.84 1.60 -9.93
N ILE A 450 -3.55 2.19 -10.88
CA ILE A 450 -5.01 2.09 -11.03
C ILE A 450 -5.39 0.65 -11.37
N ASP A 451 -4.71 0.02 -12.32
CA ASP A 451 -4.98 -1.36 -12.73
C ASP A 451 -4.68 -2.35 -11.59
N LEU A 452 -3.57 -2.15 -10.86
CA LEU A 452 -3.26 -2.92 -9.67
C LEU A 452 -4.33 -2.76 -8.58
N ALA A 453 -4.78 -1.53 -8.32
CA ALA A 453 -5.83 -1.25 -7.35
C ALA A 453 -7.16 -1.93 -7.74
N LEU A 454 -7.51 -1.95 -9.03
CA LEU A 454 -8.70 -2.65 -9.53
C LEU A 454 -8.61 -4.16 -9.29
N VAL A 455 -7.44 -4.77 -9.54
CA VAL A 455 -7.22 -6.19 -9.23
C VAL A 455 -7.40 -6.45 -7.74
N LEU A 456 -6.81 -5.62 -6.87
CA LEU A 456 -6.92 -5.77 -5.42
C LEU A 456 -8.36 -5.61 -4.91
N LEU A 457 -9.09 -4.60 -5.42
CA LEU A 457 -10.50 -4.36 -5.06
C LEU A 457 -11.40 -5.53 -5.46
N ARG A 458 -11.17 -6.13 -6.63
CA ARG A 458 -11.88 -7.34 -7.08
C ARG A 458 -11.73 -8.51 -6.10
N HIS A 459 -10.61 -8.56 -5.39
CA HIS A 459 -10.29 -9.62 -4.43
C HIS A 459 -10.47 -9.19 -2.97
N GLY A 460 -11.17 -8.09 -2.71
CA GLY A 460 -11.51 -7.62 -1.36
C GLY A 460 -10.32 -7.14 -0.52
N GLN A 461 -9.20 -6.77 -1.14
CA GLN A 461 -7.97 -6.35 -0.46
C GLN A 461 -7.97 -4.84 -0.19
N PHE A 462 -8.92 -4.37 0.62
CA PHE A 462 -9.17 -2.94 0.76
C PHE A 462 -8.03 -2.19 1.48
N ASN A 463 -7.48 -2.73 2.57
CA ASN A 463 -6.39 -2.02 3.28
C ASN A 463 -5.14 -1.87 2.41
N ALA A 464 -4.84 -2.86 1.57
CA ALA A 464 -3.72 -2.81 0.65
C ALA A 464 -3.93 -1.76 -0.46
N THR A 465 -5.16 -1.67 -1.00
CA THR A 465 -5.53 -0.65 -1.99
C THR A 465 -5.47 0.76 -1.40
N GLU A 466 -5.98 0.96 -0.18
CA GLU A 466 -5.88 2.25 0.53
C GLU A 466 -4.41 2.67 0.66
N TYR A 467 -3.55 1.76 1.08
CA TYR A 467 -2.12 2.02 1.21
C TYR A 467 -1.46 2.40 -0.12
N LEU A 468 -1.70 1.62 -1.18
CA LEU A 468 -1.13 1.89 -2.50
C LEU A 468 -1.55 3.27 -3.03
N LEU A 469 -2.84 3.58 -2.99
CA LEU A 469 -3.37 4.82 -3.56
C LEU A 469 -2.96 6.05 -2.74
N THR A 470 -2.87 5.92 -1.41
CA THR A 470 -2.37 7.00 -0.55
C THR A 470 -0.87 7.27 -0.75
N LEU A 471 -0.08 6.22 -0.97
CA LEU A 471 1.33 6.35 -1.33
C LEU A 471 1.50 7.09 -2.67
N VAL A 472 0.71 6.72 -3.68
CA VAL A 472 0.73 7.40 -5.00
C VAL A 472 0.27 8.87 -4.88
N ASP A 473 -0.77 9.18 -4.09
CA ASP A 473 -1.16 10.59 -3.82
C ASP A 473 -0.02 11.37 -3.13
N ALA A 474 0.62 10.79 -2.12
CA ALA A 474 1.71 11.44 -1.40
C ALA A 474 2.90 11.77 -2.32
N TYR A 475 3.26 10.86 -3.21
CA TYR A 475 4.34 11.08 -4.18
C TYR A 475 3.96 12.07 -5.28
N SER A 476 2.76 11.97 -5.86
CA SER A 476 2.31 12.92 -6.88
C SER A 476 2.27 14.36 -6.39
N ARG A 477 2.06 14.57 -5.08
CA ARG A 477 2.16 15.91 -4.47
C ARG A 477 3.58 16.41 -4.37
N LYS A 478 4.55 15.52 -4.10
CA LYS A 478 5.97 15.87 -4.05
C LYS A 478 6.48 16.19 -5.45
N GLU A 479 6.15 15.37 -6.44
CA GLU A 479 6.51 15.57 -7.85
C GLU A 479 5.98 16.91 -8.39
N ARG A 480 4.74 17.30 -8.07
CA ARG A 480 4.18 18.62 -8.43
C ARG A 480 4.90 19.82 -7.79
N ILE A 481 5.69 19.61 -6.74
CA ILE A 481 6.56 20.65 -6.17
C ILE A 481 7.83 20.79 -7.02
N PHE A 482 8.27 19.72 -7.68
CA PHE A 482 9.47 19.68 -8.52
C PHE A 482 9.19 19.99 -10.00
N GLU A 483 8.02 19.60 -10.53
CA GLU A 483 7.58 19.89 -11.89
C GLU A 483 6.42 20.89 -11.87
N SER A 484 6.63 22.04 -12.50
CA SER A 484 5.64 23.10 -12.63
C SER A 484 4.33 22.59 -13.26
N LEU A 485 3.22 22.88 -12.58
CA LEU A 485 1.81 22.77 -13.00
C LEU A 485 1.59 22.75 -14.52
N GLN A 486 1.65 21.58 -15.17
CA GLN A 486 0.92 21.31 -16.40
C GLN A 486 0.96 19.82 -16.74
N ALA A 487 -0.23 19.26 -16.99
CA ALA A 487 -0.48 17.94 -17.56
C ALA A 487 -0.27 16.70 -16.67
N VAL A 488 -1.17 16.46 -15.72
CA VAL A 488 -1.52 15.07 -15.35
C VAL A 488 -3.02 14.86 -15.55
N ASP A 489 -3.29 14.39 -16.75
CA ASP A 489 -4.55 14.03 -17.39
C ASP A 489 -5.27 12.92 -16.61
N GLY A 490 -6.56 13.08 -16.28
CA GLY A 490 -7.55 12.04 -15.93
C GLY A 490 -7.27 11.06 -14.76
N LYS A 491 -6.09 10.45 -14.66
CA LYS A 491 -5.70 9.34 -13.78
C LYS A 491 -5.84 9.64 -12.30
N LEU A 492 -5.57 10.88 -11.87
CA LEU A 492 -5.77 11.28 -10.48
C LEU A 492 -7.24 11.28 -10.06
N SER A 493 -8.16 11.55 -11.00
CA SER A 493 -9.60 11.44 -10.71
C SER A 493 -10.02 9.99 -10.49
N ALA A 494 -9.48 9.06 -11.29
CA ALA A 494 -9.67 7.62 -11.10
C ALA A 494 -9.07 7.14 -9.78
N LEU A 495 -7.87 7.61 -9.41
CA LEU A 495 -7.24 7.30 -8.12
C LEU A 495 -8.14 7.71 -6.95
N PHE A 496 -8.61 8.96 -6.92
CA PHE A 496 -9.48 9.43 -5.83
C PHE A 496 -10.83 8.70 -5.81
N HIS A 497 -11.38 8.35 -6.96
CA HIS A 497 -12.60 7.55 -7.03
C HIS A 497 -12.40 6.16 -6.43
N LEU A 498 -11.35 5.44 -6.83
CA LEU A 498 -11.03 4.11 -6.30
C LEU A 498 -10.71 4.15 -4.81
N LEU A 499 -9.99 5.19 -4.35
CA LEU A 499 -9.71 5.40 -2.93
C LEU A 499 -11.01 5.64 -2.15
N GLY A 500 -11.94 6.45 -2.70
CA GLY A 500 -13.27 6.65 -2.13
C GLY A 500 -14.05 5.33 -2.00
N CYS A 501 -14.12 4.55 -3.08
CA CYS A 501 -14.78 3.23 -3.09
C CYS A 501 -14.17 2.28 -2.06
N CYS A 502 -12.83 2.27 -1.96
CA CYS A 502 -12.09 1.46 -1.00
C CYS A 502 -12.43 1.83 0.45
N LEU A 503 -12.40 3.12 0.79
CA LEU A 503 -12.70 3.61 2.13
C LEU A 503 -14.16 3.32 2.52
N VAL A 504 -15.10 3.45 1.58
CA VAL A 504 -16.51 3.11 1.82
C VAL A 504 -16.68 1.61 2.08
N ALA A 505 -16.06 0.74 1.28
CA ALA A 505 -16.12 -0.70 1.48
C ALA A 505 -15.61 -1.12 2.88
N GLN A 506 -14.53 -0.49 3.36
CA GLN A 506 -14.01 -0.73 4.72
C GLN A 506 -15.00 -0.39 5.84
N THR A 507 -15.97 0.51 5.61
CA THR A 507 -16.95 0.87 6.65
C THR A 507 -17.92 -0.27 7.01
N GLN A 508 -18.03 -1.29 6.16
CA GLN A 508 -18.78 -2.54 6.45
C GLN A 508 -17.95 -3.56 7.23
N HIS A 509 -16.62 -3.47 7.22
CA HIS A 509 -15.71 -4.49 7.76
C HIS A 509 -15.41 -4.33 9.27
N GLY A 510 -16.41 -4.02 10.08
CA GLY A 510 -16.29 -4.03 11.56
C GLY A 510 -15.63 -2.80 12.18
N LEU A 511 -15.47 -1.71 11.42
CA LEU A 511 -15.04 -0.43 11.98
C LEU A 511 -16.18 0.22 12.78
N HIS A 512 -15.97 0.43 14.08
CA HIS A 512 -16.94 1.06 14.97
C HIS A 512 -16.42 2.39 15.55
N GLY A 513 -17.33 3.34 15.77
CA GLY A 513 -17.03 4.61 16.43
C GLY A 513 -16.22 5.59 15.57
N PRO A 514 -15.32 6.39 16.17
CA PRO A 514 -14.72 7.57 15.53
C PRO A 514 -13.82 7.26 14.31
N VAL A 515 -13.31 6.02 14.21
CA VAL A 515 -12.51 5.58 13.06
C VAL A 515 -13.37 5.45 11.81
N LYS A 516 -14.62 4.99 11.97
CA LYS A 516 -15.59 4.90 10.86
C LYS A 516 -15.92 6.28 10.34
N ASP A 517 -16.22 7.23 11.23
CA ASP A 517 -16.59 8.61 10.86
C ASP A 517 -15.43 9.33 10.16
N ARG A 518 -14.19 9.11 10.62
CA ARG A 518 -13.00 9.63 9.94
C ARG A 518 -12.86 9.07 8.53
N LYS A 519 -12.98 7.75 8.34
CA LYS A 519 -12.88 7.13 7.01
C LYS A 519 -14.00 7.56 6.07
N VAL A 520 -15.23 7.73 6.57
CA VAL A 520 -16.35 8.29 5.81
C VAL A 520 -16.04 9.73 5.39
N GLY A 521 -15.52 10.56 6.30
CA GLY A 521 -15.09 11.92 6.00
C GLY A 521 -13.97 12.01 4.95
N GLU A 522 -13.02 11.08 4.99
CA GLU A 522 -11.95 10.98 3.98
C GLU A 522 -12.50 10.49 2.63
N ALA A 523 -13.42 9.52 2.62
CA ALA A 523 -14.09 9.05 1.39
C ALA A 523 -14.89 10.17 0.70
N LEU A 524 -15.66 10.96 1.47
CA LEU A 524 -16.38 12.14 0.98
C LEU A 524 -15.43 13.10 0.24
N ARG A 525 -14.30 13.44 0.87
CA ARG A 525 -13.29 14.33 0.26
C ARG A 525 -12.72 13.75 -1.03
N CYS A 526 -12.49 12.44 -1.08
CA CYS A 526 -11.96 11.77 -2.27
C CYS A 526 -12.96 11.85 -3.43
N PHE A 527 -14.24 11.55 -3.20
CA PHE A 527 -15.25 11.63 -4.26
C PHE A 527 -15.47 13.06 -4.78
N PHE A 528 -15.49 14.07 -3.91
CA PHE A 528 -15.56 15.47 -4.35
C PHE A 528 -14.32 15.89 -5.16
N ARG A 529 -13.13 15.47 -4.72
CA ARG A 529 -11.89 15.73 -5.48
C ARG A 529 -11.92 15.07 -6.85
N ALA A 530 -12.35 13.81 -6.93
CA ALA A 530 -12.48 13.08 -8.20
C ALA A 530 -13.38 13.83 -9.21
N ALA A 531 -14.50 14.38 -8.75
CA ALA A 531 -15.43 15.13 -9.60
C ALA A 531 -14.93 16.54 -10.00
N SER A 532 -14.02 17.13 -9.23
CA SER A 532 -13.53 18.50 -9.46
C SER A 532 -12.40 18.60 -10.49
N MET A 533 -11.75 17.49 -10.83
CA MET A 533 -10.58 17.49 -11.72
C MET A 533 -10.96 17.57 -13.21
N GLU A 534 -10.12 18.26 -13.97
CA GLU A 534 -10.23 18.36 -15.43
C GLU A 534 -9.96 16.99 -16.08
N GLY A 535 -10.79 16.60 -17.06
CA GLY A 535 -10.72 15.28 -17.70
C GLY A 535 -11.34 14.11 -16.91
N SER A 536 -11.96 14.37 -15.75
CA SER A 536 -12.57 13.34 -14.89
C SER A 536 -13.65 12.50 -15.59
N SER A 537 -14.42 13.11 -16.50
CA SER A 537 -15.47 12.39 -17.26
C SER A 537 -14.90 11.29 -18.14
N LYS A 538 -13.80 11.53 -18.84
CA LYS A 538 -13.17 10.55 -19.73
C LYS A 538 -12.50 9.42 -18.93
N ALA A 539 -11.79 9.78 -17.86
CA ALA A 539 -11.03 8.82 -17.05
C ALA A 539 -11.93 7.90 -16.21
N LEU A 540 -13.03 8.41 -15.68
CA LEU A 540 -13.98 7.60 -14.90
C LEU A 540 -14.88 6.74 -15.80
N GLN A 541 -15.18 7.18 -17.03
CA GLN A 541 -15.90 6.36 -18.01
C GLN A 541 -15.07 5.19 -18.54
N SER A 542 -13.73 5.29 -18.53
CA SER A 542 -12.84 4.19 -18.90
C SER A 542 -12.67 3.13 -17.80
N LEU A 543 -13.16 3.37 -16.58
CA LEU A 543 -13.02 2.41 -15.48
C LEU A 543 -14.01 1.23 -15.64
N PRO A 544 -13.58 0.00 -15.34
CA PRO A 544 -14.44 -1.17 -15.42
C PRO A 544 -15.49 -1.17 -14.29
N ARG A 545 -16.53 -1.99 -14.41
CA ARG A 545 -17.67 -2.04 -13.46
C ARG A 545 -17.22 -2.40 -12.03
N GLU A 546 -16.12 -3.13 -11.92
CA GLU A 546 -15.43 -3.52 -10.70
C GLU A 546 -14.86 -2.32 -9.91
N ALA A 547 -14.68 -1.16 -10.54
CA ALA A 547 -14.33 0.10 -9.90
C ALA A 547 -15.49 0.72 -9.08
N GLY A 548 -16.68 0.12 -9.17
CA GLY A 548 -17.94 0.69 -8.71
C GLY A 548 -18.67 1.49 -9.81
N CYS A 549 -18.02 1.80 -10.93
CA CYS A 549 -18.62 2.61 -11.99
C CYS A 549 -19.85 1.95 -12.64
N TYR A 550 -20.94 2.73 -12.76
CA TYR A 550 -22.12 2.37 -13.54
C TYR A 550 -21.88 2.67 -15.03
N SER A 551 -22.12 1.71 -15.91
CA SER A 551 -21.87 1.85 -17.36
C SER A 551 -23.02 2.59 -18.10
N SER A 552 -22.79 3.88 -18.45
CA SER A 552 -23.26 4.70 -19.61
C SER A 552 -24.78 4.89 -19.94
N PRO A 553 -25.22 5.93 -20.75
CA PRO A 553 -24.44 6.66 -21.77
C PRO A 553 -24.63 8.19 -21.94
N GLY A 554 -23.63 8.81 -22.57
CA GLY A 554 -23.73 10.13 -23.23
C GLY A 554 -22.38 10.82 -23.36
N SER A 555 -21.65 10.55 -24.45
CA SER A 555 -20.30 11.09 -24.77
C SER A 555 -20.25 12.60 -25.06
N SER A 556 -21.21 13.37 -24.55
CA SER A 556 -21.32 14.81 -24.79
C SER A 556 -22.32 15.43 -23.81
N SER A 557 -21.99 15.36 -22.52
CA SER A 557 -22.73 16.06 -21.47
C SER A 557 -21.88 17.23 -20.96
N SER A 558 -22.49 18.38 -20.70
CA SER A 558 -21.81 19.51 -20.05
C SER A 558 -21.15 19.05 -18.75
N ALA A 559 -20.08 19.72 -18.31
CA ALA A 559 -19.35 19.35 -17.09
C ALA A 559 -20.28 19.27 -15.86
N ALA A 560 -21.29 20.16 -15.79
CA ALA A 560 -22.30 20.17 -14.73
C ALA A 560 -23.24 18.96 -14.80
N ALA A 561 -23.69 18.55 -16.00
CA ALA A 561 -24.57 17.40 -16.17
C ALA A 561 -23.87 16.05 -15.89
N TRP A 562 -22.57 15.95 -16.20
CA TRP A 562 -21.74 14.82 -15.73
C TRP A 562 -21.63 14.79 -14.20
N LYS A 563 -21.32 15.92 -13.56
CA LYS A 563 -21.21 16.01 -12.09
C LYS A 563 -22.51 15.65 -11.40
N LEU A 564 -23.66 16.07 -11.95
CA LEU A 564 -24.99 15.71 -11.44
C LEU A 564 -25.18 14.18 -11.40
N GLN A 565 -24.90 13.50 -12.52
CA GLN A 565 -25.01 12.05 -12.62
C GLN A 565 -24.04 11.34 -11.68
N TYR A 566 -22.81 11.84 -11.60
CA TYR A 566 -21.79 11.30 -10.71
C TYR A 566 -22.21 11.41 -9.23
N TYR A 567 -22.67 12.57 -8.77
CA TYR A 567 -23.13 12.74 -7.39
C TYR A 567 -24.36 11.89 -7.05
N GLN A 568 -25.28 11.70 -8.00
CA GLN A 568 -26.40 10.77 -7.82
C GLN A 568 -25.92 9.32 -7.64
N TRP A 569 -24.91 8.91 -8.41
CA TRP A 569 -24.30 7.58 -8.25
C TRP A 569 -23.59 7.44 -6.90
N VAL A 570 -22.77 8.41 -6.50
CA VAL A 570 -22.07 8.38 -5.19
C VAL A 570 -23.09 8.37 -4.03
N MET A 571 -24.19 9.12 -4.15
CA MET A 571 -25.29 9.09 -3.19
C MET A 571 -25.88 7.68 -3.05
N GLN A 572 -26.17 7.00 -4.17
CA GLN A 572 -26.67 5.62 -4.16
C GLN A 572 -25.66 4.64 -3.57
N LEU A 573 -24.36 4.86 -3.81
CA LEU A 573 -23.31 4.06 -3.19
C LEU A 573 -23.39 4.20 -1.66
N PHE A 574 -23.31 5.41 -1.10
CA PHE A 574 -23.40 5.60 0.36
C PHE A 574 -24.71 5.09 0.97
N GLU A 575 -25.82 5.15 0.23
CA GLU A 575 -27.08 4.55 0.62
C GLU A 575 -27.00 3.02 0.74
N GLN A 576 -26.37 2.32 -0.22
CA GLN A 576 -26.14 0.87 -0.14
C GLN A 576 -25.29 0.48 1.08
N TYR A 577 -24.35 1.35 1.48
CA TYR A 577 -23.50 1.15 2.65
C TYR A 577 -24.14 1.63 3.97
N ASN A 578 -25.41 2.05 3.97
CA ASN A 578 -26.14 2.57 5.13
C ASN A 578 -25.46 3.78 5.81
N VAL A 579 -24.82 4.66 5.03
CA VAL A 579 -24.18 5.90 5.53
C VAL A 579 -25.01 7.10 5.09
N SER A 580 -26.12 7.35 5.79
CA SER A 580 -27.11 8.38 5.41
C SER A 580 -26.56 9.81 5.46
N GLU A 581 -25.60 10.13 6.33
CA GLU A 581 -24.99 11.47 6.41
C GLU A 581 -24.22 11.82 5.13
N ALA A 582 -23.36 10.92 4.68
CA ALA A 582 -22.59 11.08 3.45
C ALA A 582 -23.51 11.12 2.21
N ALA A 583 -24.53 10.25 2.16
CA ALA A 583 -25.52 10.25 1.08
C ALA A 583 -26.29 11.58 1.00
N CYS A 584 -26.63 12.18 2.15
CA CYS A 584 -27.30 13.48 2.21
C CYS A 584 -26.44 14.62 1.63
N GLN A 585 -25.13 14.63 1.91
CA GLN A 585 -24.22 15.65 1.37
C GLN A 585 -24.12 15.57 -0.16
N PHE A 586 -24.06 14.37 -0.74
CA PHE A 586 -24.06 14.21 -2.19
C PHE A 586 -25.41 14.54 -2.83
N ALA A 587 -26.52 14.29 -2.15
CA ALA A 587 -27.84 14.71 -2.62
C ALA A 587 -27.98 16.24 -2.68
N LEU A 588 -27.45 16.97 -1.68
CA LEU A 588 -27.41 18.43 -1.67
C LEU A 588 -26.47 18.97 -2.77
N ALA A 589 -25.27 18.40 -2.92
CA ALA A 589 -24.35 18.78 -3.98
C ALA A 589 -24.92 18.52 -5.38
N ALA A 590 -25.67 17.42 -5.56
CA ALA A 590 -26.39 17.15 -6.79
C ALA A 590 -27.43 18.24 -7.08
N LEU A 591 -28.20 18.68 -6.08
CA LEU A 591 -29.21 19.75 -6.23
C LEU A 591 -28.62 21.08 -6.71
N GLU A 592 -27.42 21.44 -6.26
CA GLU A 592 -26.72 22.65 -6.72
C GLU A 592 -26.34 22.58 -8.20
N GLN A 593 -26.02 21.39 -8.72
CA GLN A 593 -25.61 21.21 -10.11
C GLN A 593 -26.79 21.12 -11.09
N VAL A 594 -28.03 20.95 -10.61
CA VAL A 594 -29.22 20.75 -11.48
C VAL A 594 -29.47 21.95 -12.40
N ASP A 595 -29.34 23.17 -11.90
CA ASP A 595 -29.63 24.38 -12.70
C ASP A 595 -28.62 24.58 -13.84
N GLU A 596 -27.33 24.35 -13.56
CA GLU A 596 -26.26 24.50 -14.55
C GLU A 596 -26.25 23.35 -15.57
N ALA A 597 -26.57 22.13 -15.12
CA ALA A 597 -26.68 20.93 -15.96
C ALA A 597 -27.82 21.01 -16.97
N LEU A 598 -28.97 21.57 -16.57
CA LEU A 598 -30.18 21.62 -17.40
C LEU A 598 -30.37 22.98 -18.10
N GLY A 599 -29.66 24.02 -17.67
CA GLY A 599 -29.60 25.32 -18.35
C GLY A 599 -28.74 25.33 -19.63
N THR A 600 -27.86 24.34 -19.82
CA THR A 600 -26.99 24.18 -21.00
C THR A 600 -27.55 23.26 -22.09
N LEU A 601 -28.69 22.58 -21.85
CA LEU A 601 -29.34 21.80 -22.90
C LEU A 601 -30.09 22.72 -23.86
N ASP A 602 -29.53 22.84 -25.07
CA ASP A 602 -30.16 23.59 -26.15
C ASP A 602 -31.57 23.05 -26.43
N SER A 603 -32.45 23.97 -26.81
CA SER A 603 -33.90 23.79 -26.90
C SER A 603 -34.39 22.61 -27.77
N SER A 604 -33.53 21.94 -28.53
CA SER A 604 -33.88 20.82 -29.41
C SER A 604 -33.71 19.41 -28.80
N TYR A 605 -33.04 19.25 -27.66
CA TYR A 605 -32.85 17.93 -27.01
C TYR A 605 -33.80 17.64 -25.84
N ARG A 606 -34.73 18.56 -25.55
CA ARG A 606 -35.76 18.39 -24.50
C ARG A 606 -36.75 17.25 -24.76
N GLU A 607 -36.78 16.68 -25.96
CA GLU A 607 -37.72 15.61 -26.33
C GLU A 607 -37.17 14.19 -26.09
N ASN A 608 -35.85 14.00 -25.89
CA ASN A 608 -35.26 12.65 -25.76
C ASN A 608 -34.88 12.22 -24.33
N LEU A 609 -34.98 13.11 -23.33
CA LEU A 609 -34.81 12.77 -21.92
C LEU A 609 -36.09 13.18 -21.17
N GLY A 610 -37.05 12.25 -21.09
CA GLY A 610 -38.42 12.49 -20.61
C GLY A 610 -38.60 12.88 -19.12
N GLU A 611 -37.60 13.45 -18.46
CA GLU A 611 -37.69 13.94 -17.07
C GLU A 611 -37.58 15.47 -17.02
N SER A 612 -38.58 16.15 -16.47
CA SER A 612 -38.54 17.59 -16.25
C SER A 612 -37.60 17.94 -15.08
N VAL A 613 -37.01 19.14 -15.11
CA VAL A 613 -36.19 19.70 -14.00
C VAL A 613 -36.90 19.54 -12.64
N THR A 614 -38.22 19.70 -12.62
CA THR A 614 -39.06 19.57 -11.43
C THR A 614 -39.11 18.13 -10.89
N THR A 615 -39.17 17.12 -11.76
CA THR A 615 -39.17 15.70 -11.34
C THR A 615 -37.81 15.26 -10.79
N VAL A 616 -36.70 15.70 -11.39
CA VAL A 616 -35.34 15.39 -10.90
C VAL A 616 -35.11 16.05 -9.54
N ARG A 617 -35.49 17.34 -9.38
CA ARG A 617 -35.45 18.03 -8.08
C ARG A 617 -36.34 17.35 -7.04
N GLY A 618 -37.55 16.96 -7.42
CA GLY A 618 -38.50 16.29 -6.54
C GLY A 618 -37.98 14.95 -6.00
N ARG A 619 -37.25 14.20 -6.84
CA ARG A 619 -36.57 12.95 -6.44
C ARG A 619 -35.40 13.20 -5.49
N LEU A 620 -34.55 14.17 -5.80
CA LEU A 620 -33.38 14.49 -4.95
C LEU A 620 -33.80 15.01 -3.57
N TRP A 621 -34.80 15.91 -3.50
CA TRP A 621 -35.33 16.38 -2.22
C TRP A 621 -36.00 15.26 -1.41
N ALA A 622 -36.67 14.30 -2.06
CA ALA A 622 -37.18 13.11 -1.38
C ALA A 622 -36.07 12.24 -0.77
N ASN A 623 -34.92 12.15 -1.45
CA ASN A 623 -33.74 11.44 -0.93
C ASN A 623 -33.11 12.20 0.25
N VAL A 624 -32.97 13.53 0.16
CA VAL A 624 -32.51 14.37 1.29
C VAL A 624 -33.44 14.17 2.50
N PHE A 625 -34.76 14.19 2.28
CA PHE A 625 -35.75 13.91 3.33
C PHE A 625 -35.55 12.52 3.94
N LYS A 626 -35.38 11.48 3.11
CA LYS A 626 -35.14 10.11 3.57
C LYS A 626 -33.90 10.04 4.47
N PHE A 627 -32.76 10.56 4.01
CA PHE A 627 -31.50 10.45 4.72
C PHE A 627 -31.48 11.26 6.04
N THR A 628 -32.02 12.48 6.04
CA THR A 628 -32.15 13.29 7.27
C THR A 628 -33.08 12.65 8.30
N LEU A 629 -34.13 11.97 7.85
CA LEU A 629 -35.03 11.19 8.71
C LEU A 629 -34.35 9.96 9.31
N ASP A 630 -33.50 9.28 8.53
CA ASP A 630 -32.69 8.14 9.00
C ASP A 630 -31.68 8.58 10.08
N LEU A 631 -31.17 9.82 10.01
CA LEU A 631 -30.28 10.42 11.01
C LEU A 631 -31.00 10.95 12.27
N ASN A 632 -32.34 10.87 12.33
CA ASN A 632 -33.19 11.48 13.38
C ASN A 632 -33.16 13.02 13.43
N ASN A 633 -32.70 13.70 12.37
CA ASN A 633 -32.73 15.16 12.29
C ASN A 633 -34.10 15.64 11.76
N TYR A 634 -35.09 15.67 12.65
CA TYR A 634 -36.48 15.97 12.28
C TYR A 634 -36.70 17.38 11.72
N HIS A 635 -35.88 18.36 12.14
CA HIS A 635 -36.00 19.74 11.66
C HIS A 635 -35.51 19.89 10.22
N ASP A 636 -34.39 19.24 9.87
CA ASP A 636 -33.84 19.25 8.52
C ASP A 636 -34.70 18.44 7.55
N ALA A 637 -35.25 17.30 8.02
CA ALA A 637 -36.23 16.52 7.25
C ALA A 637 -37.48 17.34 6.92
N TYR A 638 -37.97 18.15 7.87
CA TYR A 638 -39.09 19.06 7.63
C TYR A 638 -38.75 20.16 6.62
N CYS A 639 -37.57 20.78 6.73
CA CYS A 639 -37.09 21.74 5.75
C CYS A 639 -37.02 21.14 4.34
N ALA A 640 -36.52 19.90 4.20
CA ALA A 640 -36.44 19.20 2.92
C ALA A 640 -37.82 18.96 2.27
N ILE A 641 -38.87 18.70 3.07
CA ILE A 641 -40.26 18.58 2.56
C ILE A 641 -40.75 19.92 2.00
N ILE A 642 -40.52 21.03 2.71
CA ILE A 642 -40.98 22.36 2.26
C ILE A 642 -40.25 22.78 0.99
N SER A 643 -38.96 22.51 0.90
CA SER A 643 -38.11 22.88 -0.24
C SER A 643 -38.35 22.03 -1.49
N ASN A 644 -39.17 20.97 -1.41
CA ASN A 644 -39.49 20.10 -2.54
C ASN A 644 -40.46 20.79 -3.52
N PRO A 645 -40.08 21.03 -4.79
CA PRO A 645 -40.92 21.70 -5.77
C PRO A 645 -41.99 20.77 -6.40
N ASP A 646 -41.89 19.46 -6.20
CA ASP A 646 -42.86 18.48 -6.69
C ASP A 646 -43.91 18.16 -5.62
N GLU A 647 -45.17 18.54 -5.87
CA GLU A 647 -46.27 18.39 -4.92
C GLU A 647 -46.64 16.92 -4.66
N GLU A 648 -46.46 16.01 -5.62
CA GLU A 648 -46.73 14.57 -5.41
C GLU A 648 -45.69 13.96 -4.46
N SER A 649 -44.40 14.14 -4.76
CA SER A 649 -43.29 13.70 -3.90
C SER A 649 -43.37 14.32 -2.50
N LYS A 650 -43.73 15.60 -2.38
CA LYS A 650 -43.93 16.30 -1.12
C LYS A 650 -45.02 15.68 -0.25
N ASN A 651 -46.16 15.30 -0.83
CA ASN A 651 -47.24 14.65 -0.10
C ASN A 651 -46.83 13.25 0.40
N ILE A 652 -46.11 12.49 -0.43
CA ILE A 652 -45.59 11.16 -0.05
C ILE A 652 -44.59 11.27 1.10
N CYS A 653 -43.66 12.23 1.03
CA CYS A 653 -42.68 12.48 2.09
C CYS A 653 -43.35 12.90 3.40
N LEU A 654 -44.35 13.79 3.34
CA LEU A 654 -45.11 14.24 4.51
C LEU A 654 -45.84 13.10 5.20
N ARG A 655 -46.49 12.22 4.44
CA ARG A 655 -47.14 11.02 4.97
C ARG A 655 -46.15 10.11 5.69
N ARG A 656 -44.99 9.86 5.08
CA ARG A 656 -43.91 9.05 5.67
C ARG A 656 -43.33 9.68 6.94
N PHE A 657 -43.20 11.01 6.97
CA PHE A 657 -42.71 11.74 8.13
C PHE A 657 -43.62 11.56 9.35
N ILE A 658 -44.93 11.71 9.16
CA ILE A 658 -45.93 11.50 10.21
C ILE A 658 -45.92 10.05 10.69
N ILE A 659 -45.80 9.09 9.77
CA ILE A 659 -45.69 7.65 10.09
C ILE A 659 -44.52 7.39 11.04
N VAL A 660 -43.31 7.86 10.68
CA VAL A 660 -42.08 7.60 11.43
C VAL A 660 -42.05 8.33 12.77
N LEU A 661 -42.57 9.57 12.83
CA LEU A 661 -42.68 10.30 14.10
C LEU A 661 -43.63 9.61 15.07
N TYR A 662 -44.70 9.00 14.58
CA TYR A 662 -45.61 8.20 15.39
C TYR A 662 -44.94 6.91 15.89
N GLU A 663 -44.29 6.16 15.01
CA GLU A 663 -43.60 4.90 15.35
C GLU A 663 -42.43 5.10 16.34
N ARG A 664 -41.70 6.21 16.23
CA ARG A 664 -40.58 6.54 17.13
C ARG A 664 -41.01 7.28 18.41
N GLY A 665 -42.31 7.50 18.63
CA GLY A 665 -42.84 8.19 19.81
C GLY A 665 -42.47 9.68 19.90
N ALA A 666 -42.00 10.28 18.81
CA ALA A 666 -41.55 11.67 18.73
C ALA A 666 -42.69 12.67 18.40
N VAL A 667 -43.95 12.26 18.57
CA VAL A 667 -45.16 13.05 18.26
C VAL A 667 -45.20 14.38 19.01
N LYS A 668 -44.54 14.48 20.17
CA LYS A 668 -44.40 15.75 20.93
C LYS A 668 -43.76 16.87 20.11
N MET A 669 -42.89 16.56 19.15
CA MET A 669 -42.26 17.54 18.25
C MET A 669 -43.27 18.20 17.31
N LEU A 670 -44.32 17.48 16.89
CA LEU A 670 -45.42 18.01 16.06
C LEU A 670 -46.34 18.93 16.87
N CYS A 671 -46.58 18.60 18.14
CA CYS A 671 -47.55 19.31 19.00
C CYS A 671 -46.96 20.53 19.73
N ASN A 672 -45.64 20.58 19.96
CA ASN A 672 -45.00 21.62 20.78
C ASN A 672 -44.62 22.90 20.01
N GLY A 673 -45.05 23.07 18.75
CA GLY A 673 -44.77 24.28 17.95
C GLY A 673 -43.30 24.44 17.52
N GLN A 674 -42.48 23.39 17.65
CA GLN A 674 -41.08 23.39 17.24
C GLN A 674 -40.88 23.28 15.72
N LEU A 675 -41.91 22.87 14.98
CA LEU A 675 -41.91 22.84 13.51
C LEU A 675 -42.94 23.84 12.97
N PRO A 676 -42.55 24.84 12.17
CA PRO A 676 -43.48 25.81 11.62
C PRO A 676 -44.29 25.18 10.48
N LEU A 677 -45.48 24.63 10.79
CA LEU A 677 -46.40 23.93 9.87
C LEU A 677 -47.08 24.84 8.81
N ILE A 678 -46.36 25.82 8.27
CA ILE A 678 -46.90 26.84 7.35
C ILE A 678 -47.39 26.17 6.05
N GLY A 679 -48.69 26.25 5.79
CA GLY A 679 -49.33 25.74 4.56
C GLY A 679 -49.58 24.22 4.50
N LEU A 680 -49.28 23.48 5.56
CA LEU A 680 -49.40 22.01 5.61
C LEU A 680 -50.36 21.49 6.69
N VAL A 681 -50.91 22.37 7.53
CA VAL A 681 -51.76 22.03 8.69
C VAL A 681 -52.96 21.13 8.30
N GLU A 682 -53.74 21.51 7.29
CA GLU A 682 -54.92 20.75 6.85
C GLU A 682 -54.59 19.34 6.32
N LYS A 683 -53.39 19.15 5.74
CA LYS A 683 -52.93 17.85 5.23
C LYS A 683 -52.40 16.97 6.36
N VAL A 684 -51.68 17.56 7.31
CA VAL A 684 -51.18 16.85 8.51
C VAL A 684 -52.35 16.36 9.36
N GLU A 685 -53.38 17.17 9.57
CA GLU A 685 -54.60 16.76 10.27
C GLU A 685 -55.32 15.61 9.57
N ARG A 686 -55.40 15.62 8.23
CA ARG A 686 -56.03 14.55 7.45
C ARG A 686 -55.27 13.23 7.55
N GLU A 687 -53.95 13.25 7.46
CA GLU A 687 -53.12 12.04 7.58
C GLU A 687 -53.05 11.50 9.02
N LEU A 688 -53.08 12.38 10.03
CA LEU A 688 -53.22 11.97 11.43
C LEU A 688 -54.59 11.31 11.68
N ALA A 689 -55.66 11.87 11.11
CA ALA A 689 -57.01 11.30 11.20
C ALA A 689 -57.15 9.95 10.48
N TRP A 690 -56.27 9.63 9.52
CA TRP A 690 -56.23 8.33 8.84
C TRP A 690 -55.42 7.26 9.59
N LYS A 691 -54.65 7.66 10.61
CA LYS A 691 -53.81 6.77 11.44
C LYS A 691 -54.41 6.44 12.81
N VAL A 692 -55.35 7.26 13.30
CA VAL A 692 -56.23 6.96 14.44
C VAL A 692 -57.34 6.03 13.95
#